data_AF-A0AAW9IEG2-F1
#
_entry.id   AF-A0AAW9IEG2-F1
#
_cell.length_a   1.000
_cell.length_b   1.000
_cell.length_c   1.000
_cell.angle_alpha   90.00
_cell.angle_beta   90.00
_cell.angle_gamma   90.00
#
_symmetry.space_group_name_H-M   'P 1'
#
loop_
_entity.id
_entity.type
_entity.pdbx_description
1 polymer ?
#
loop_
_entity_poly.entity_id
_entity_poly.type
_entity_poly.pdbx_seq_one_letter_code
_entity_poly.pdbx_strand_id
1 'polypeptide(L)'
;MSKHLATDIRVAIEKDNPSICRDKEKCIKCGSCKNICTDYIGVNGHYSLEKTNDIAVCINCGQCANVCPTSSITEVFDYKKVQDAISHKDKIVIVSTSPAVRVSLGEEFNMNNGSFVQGKMIALLRKLGFDYVLDTNFAADMTIVEEASELVERITKNNKPLPQFTSCCPAWVKYAETFHPEILEHISTSKSPIGMQGPTIKTYFAKKMGIDPSKIVNVALTPCTAKKFEIKREEMNASGRYYGIEDMRDMDYVITTREVAIWAKEKGIDFNSLEDSNFDKLMGEASGAGVIFANTGGVMEAALRTAYKYITKEDPPKDFYDLESVRGMEGVREASFKINDLEINIAVIYGTENASKFISKMKNSDKKYHFIEVMTCPGGCIGGGGQPKDKKFEGDKLREKRIDGLYKRDSSMKLRVSYENEEIKKLYEEFYEKPLSNLAEEMLHTTYFDRSKDLGGEKMSESVKYRCTVCGYIQEGELPEGFICPVCKSPASAFVKVEEKSEVDDKDSNKSESSSESSNKYKGTKTEKNLMDALAGESIARNKYTFFAEVAKNEGYEQIYELFLKTAGNEREHAKLWFKELGYLGDTKENLLHGAEGEHYEWSDMYARFAKEAEEEGFFDLAEKFVEVAKIEKSHEDRYRKLLNNIKMKKVFEKSEETMWECLNCGYLVIGIKAPEVCPVCNYAKGFFEVRAENY
;
A
#
# COMPACT_ATOMS: atom_id res chain seq x y z
N MET A 1 -11.39 23.05 -11.85
CA MET A 1 -9.97 23.31 -12.22
C MET A 1 -9.12 22.18 -11.64
N SER A 2 -8.21 21.61 -12.42
CA SER A 2 -7.33 20.54 -11.93
C SER A 2 -6.37 21.06 -10.85
N LYS A 3 -6.15 20.27 -9.78
CA LYS A 3 -5.14 20.53 -8.74
C LYS A 3 -3.70 20.26 -9.23
N HIS A 4 -3.58 19.59 -10.37
CA HIS A 4 -2.32 19.28 -11.03
C HIS A 4 -2.06 20.24 -12.19
N LEU A 5 -0.77 20.40 -12.55
CA LEU A 5 -0.45 20.99 -13.86
C LEU A 5 -0.72 19.93 -14.93
N ALA A 6 -0.94 20.40 -16.15
CA ALA A 6 -1.11 19.53 -17.30
C ALA A 6 0.05 18.50 -17.40
N THR A 7 -0.31 17.24 -17.67
CA THR A 7 0.59 16.09 -17.65
C THR A 7 1.62 16.11 -18.79
N ASP A 8 1.40 16.97 -19.79
CA ASP A 8 2.34 17.30 -20.86
C ASP A 8 3.45 18.27 -20.40
N ILE A 9 3.32 18.92 -19.26
CA ILE A 9 4.36 19.76 -18.63
C ILE A 9 5.18 18.95 -17.63
N ARG A 10 4.50 18.22 -16.73
CA ARG A 10 5.14 17.40 -15.68
C ARG A 10 4.18 16.32 -15.18
N VAL A 11 4.71 15.23 -14.65
CA VAL A 11 3.87 14.17 -14.03
C VAL A 11 3.02 14.71 -12.88
N ALA A 12 1.80 14.21 -12.73
CA ALA A 12 0.97 14.46 -11.55
C ALA A 12 1.46 13.59 -10.37
N ILE A 13 1.43 14.13 -9.15
CA ILE A 13 1.84 13.43 -7.91
C ILE A 13 0.87 13.86 -6.81
N GLU A 14 0.22 12.88 -6.17
CA GLU A 14 -0.66 13.14 -5.01
C GLU A 14 0.13 13.56 -3.77
N LYS A 15 -0.50 14.38 -2.92
CA LYS A 15 0.11 14.93 -1.70
C LYS A 15 0.43 13.84 -0.67
N ASP A 16 -0.40 12.82 -0.60
CA ASP A 16 -0.33 11.67 0.30
C ASP A 16 0.45 10.48 -0.30
N ASN A 17 1.10 10.66 -1.45
CA ASN A 17 1.90 9.60 -2.06
C ASN A 17 2.97 9.11 -1.05
N PRO A 18 2.99 7.81 -0.70
CA PRO A 18 3.82 7.30 0.39
C PRO A 18 5.31 7.18 0.03
N SER A 19 5.66 7.34 -1.25
CA SER A 19 6.98 7.00 -1.78
C SER A 19 7.75 8.20 -2.28
N ILE A 20 7.08 9.16 -2.90
CA ILE A 20 7.68 10.39 -3.45
C ILE A 20 6.82 11.61 -3.13
N CYS A 21 7.45 12.77 -2.99
CA CYS A 21 6.78 14.05 -2.77
C CYS A 21 7.31 15.12 -3.73
N ARG A 22 6.62 16.26 -3.78
CA ARG A 22 7.01 17.39 -4.63
C ARG A 22 7.04 18.71 -3.88
N ASP A 23 8.18 19.38 -3.95
CA ASP A 23 8.34 20.80 -3.68
C ASP A 23 8.04 21.58 -4.97
N LYS A 24 6.90 22.29 -4.99
CA LYS A 24 6.41 22.99 -6.19
C LYS A 24 7.29 24.19 -6.54
N GLU A 25 7.94 24.83 -5.57
CA GLU A 25 8.73 26.05 -5.75
C GLU A 25 10.05 25.75 -6.48
N LYS A 26 10.63 24.57 -6.26
CA LYS A 26 11.83 24.11 -6.97
C LYS A 26 11.57 23.64 -8.40
N CYS A 27 10.32 23.55 -8.84
CA CYS A 27 9.97 22.96 -10.13
C CYS A 27 10.17 23.95 -11.28
N ILE A 28 11.20 23.71 -12.09
CA ILE A 28 11.50 24.52 -13.28
C ILE A 28 10.74 24.09 -14.55
N LYS A 29 9.77 23.18 -14.43
CA LYS A 29 8.93 22.69 -15.54
C LYS A 29 9.72 22.15 -16.75
N CYS A 30 10.88 21.54 -16.53
CA CYS A 30 11.76 21.06 -17.60
C CYS A 30 11.29 19.80 -18.35
N GLY A 31 10.19 19.16 -17.92
CA GLY A 31 9.66 17.95 -18.58
C GLY A 31 10.40 16.64 -18.30
N SER A 32 11.59 16.62 -17.68
CA SER A 32 12.37 15.37 -17.45
C SER A 32 11.57 14.29 -16.72
N CYS A 33 10.79 14.68 -15.70
CA CYS A 33 9.93 13.75 -14.97
C CYS A 33 8.79 13.17 -15.82
N LYS A 34 8.24 13.95 -16.76
CA LYS A 34 7.24 13.50 -17.73
C LYS A 34 7.86 12.51 -18.70
N ASN A 35 9.00 12.86 -19.31
CA ASN A 35 9.62 12.06 -20.36
C ASN A 35 9.96 10.66 -19.83
N ILE A 36 10.63 10.56 -18.67
CA ILE A 36 10.94 9.23 -18.10
C ILE A 36 9.67 8.43 -17.75
N CYS A 37 8.61 9.09 -17.28
CA CYS A 37 7.37 8.44 -16.88
C CYS A 37 6.51 7.99 -18.08
N THR A 38 6.68 8.67 -19.21
CA THR A 38 5.97 8.38 -20.48
C THR A 38 6.73 7.30 -21.23
N ASP A 39 7.99 7.55 -21.57
CA ASP A 39 8.72 6.77 -22.56
C ASP A 39 9.23 5.43 -22.01
N TYR A 40 9.55 5.40 -20.71
CA TYR A 40 10.18 4.23 -20.07
C TYR A 40 9.25 3.49 -19.11
N ILE A 41 8.41 4.24 -18.40
CA ILE A 41 7.53 3.70 -17.38
C ILE A 41 6.11 3.43 -17.90
N GLY A 42 5.65 4.11 -18.94
CA GLY A 42 4.31 3.82 -19.51
C GLY A 42 3.16 4.14 -18.56
N VAL A 43 3.35 5.03 -17.58
CA VAL A 43 2.24 5.48 -16.70
C VAL A 43 1.70 6.81 -17.18
N ASN A 44 2.56 7.81 -17.35
CA ASN A 44 2.14 9.08 -17.91
C ASN A 44 1.79 8.89 -19.40
N GLY A 45 0.58 9.30 -19.81
CA GLY A 45 0.08 9.06 -21.17
C GLY A 45 -0.82 7.83 -21.32
N HIS A 46 -0.86 6.94 -20.32
CA HIS A 46 -1.75 5.77 -20.29
C HIS A 46 -2.98 5.95 -19.39
N TYR A 47 -3.14 7.13 -18.77
CA TYR A 47 -4.36 7.56 -18.09
C TYR A 47 -4.57 9.05 -18.32
N SER A 48 -5.78 9.53 -18.03
CA SER A 48 -6.12 10.96 -18.06
C SER A 48 -6.69 11.40 -16.72
N LEU A 49 -6.26 12.58 -16.24
CA LEU A 49 -6.79 13.17 -15.00
C LEU A 49 -8.30 13.40 -15.03
N GLU A 50 -8.89 13.62 -16.21
CA GLU A 50 -10.35 13.75 -16.36
C GLU A 50 -11.08 12.47 -15.94
N LYS A 51 -10.68 11.32 -16.49
CA LYS A 51 -11.28 10.01 -16.16
C LYS A 51 -11.05 9.61 -14.70
N THR A 52 -9.93 10.00 -14.12
CA THR A 52 -9.56 9.61 -12.75
C THR A 52 -10.06 10.59 -11.68
N ASN A 53 -11.01 11.47 -12.00
CA ASN A 53 -11.51 12.50 -11.08
C ASN A 53 -10.37 13.35 -10.48
N ASP A 54 -9.41 13.73 -11.32
CA ASP A 54 -8.23 14.51 -11.00
C ASP A 54 -7.26 13.82 -10.00
N ILE A 55 -7.34 12.49 -9.88
CA ILE A 55 -6.43 11.68 -9.07
C ILE A 55 -5.28 11.15 -9.93
N ALA A 56 -4.04 11.39 -9.52
CA ALA A 56 -2.86 10.93 -10.25
C ALA A 56 -2.63 9.42 -10.05
N VAL A 57 -2.55 8.67 -11.14
CA VAL A 57 -2.12 7.27 -11.13
C VAL A 57 -0.60 7.20 -11.08
N CYS A 58 -0.07 6.45 -10.11
CA CYS A 58 1.35 6.34 -9.85
C CYS A 58 1.71 4.95 -9.31
N ILE A 59 2.72 4.32 -9.92
CA ILE A 59 3.26 3.01 -9.48
C ILE A 59 4.42 3.13 -8.46
N ASN A 60 4.68 4.35 -7.96
CA ASN A 60 5.63 4.63 -6.89
C ASN A 60 7.12 4.34 -7.19
N CYS A 61 7.50 4.07 -8.44
CA CYS A 61 8.87 3.65 -8.84
C CYS A 61 9.98 4.69 -8.58
N GLY A 62 9.61 5.98 -8.47
CA GLY A 62 10.53 7.07 -8.14
C GLY A 62 11.50 7.47 -9.25
N GLN A 63 11.37 6.97 -10.47
CA GLN A 63 12.24 7.40 -11.58
C GLN A 63 12.13 8.91 -11.87
N CYS A 64 10.94 9.48 -11.68
CA CYS A 64 10.74 10.93 -11.76
C CYS A 64 11.51 11.73 -10.70
N ALA A 65 11.73 11.17 -9.50
CA ALA A 65 12.59 11.77 -8.48
C ALA A 65 14.06 11.69 -8.87
N ASN A 66 14.47 10.54 -9.43
CA ASN A 66 15.84 10.28 -9.84
C ASN A 66 16.32 11.24 -10.95
N VAL A 67 15.48 11.51 -11.96
CA VAL A 67 15.83 12.42 -13.07
C VAL A 67 15.55 13.89 -12.78
N CYS A 68 15.00 14.25 -11.62
CA CYS A 68 14.66 15.64 -11.31
C CYS A 68 15.94 16.45 -10.99
N PRO A 69 16.33 17.44 -11.83
CA PRO A 69 17.62 18.12 -11.68
C PRO A 69 17.66 19.07 -10.47
N THR A 70 16.52 19.66 -10.12
CA THR A 70 16.42 20.61 -9.00
C THR A 70 16.03 19.96 -7.68
N SER A 71 15.86 18.63 -7.66
CA SER A 71 15.28 17.91 -6.53
C SER A 71 13.93 18.50 -6.08
N SER A 72 13.15 19.00 -7.04
CA SER A 72 11.73 19.33 -6.83
C SER A 72 10.90 18.09 -6.53
N ILE A 73 11.30 16.93 -7.04
CA ILE A 73 10.72 15.64 -6.66
C ILE A 73 11.79 14.86 -5.90
N THR A 74 11.44 14.40 -4.71
CA THR A 74 12.26 13.52 -3.86
C THR A 74 11.40 12.35 -3.38
N GLU A 75 12.06 11.36 -2.81
CA GLU A 75 11.45 10.36 -1.96
C GLU A 75 10.83 11.00 -0.71
N VAL A 76 9.81 10.35 -0.15
CA VAL A 76 9.33 10.69 1.20
C VAL A 76 10.37 10.22 2.20
N PHE A 77 10.91 11.13 3.00
CA PHE A 77 11.94 10.80 3.98
C PHE A 77 11.33 10.16 5.24
N ASP A 78 11.77 8.93 5.54
CA ASP A 78 11.41 8.19 6.75
C ASP A 78 12.59 8.06 7.73
N TYR A 79 13.82 8.41 7.33
CA TYR A 79 15.01 8.28 8.21
C TYR A 79 14.89 9.03 9.55
N LYS A 80 14.10 10.11 9.62
CA LYS A 80 13.81 10.80 10.89
C LYS A 80 12.98 9.96 11.85
N LYS A 81 11.98 9.21 11.35
CA LYS A 81 11.20 8.27 12.17
C LYS A 81 12.07 7.14 12.70
N VAL A 82 13.08 6.74 11.90
CA VAL A 82 14.08 5.75 12.33
C VAL A 82 15.03 6.32 13.36
N GLN A 83 15.47 7.58 13.23
CA GLN A 83 16.24 8.29 14.27
C GLN A 83 15.47 8.34 15.59
N ASP A 84 14.17 8.66 15.53
CA ASP A 84 13.29 8.69 16.70
C ASP A 84 13.22 7.29 17.35
N ALA A 85 12.99 6.24 16.55
CA ALA A 85 12.97 4.86 17.04
C ALA A 85 14.30 4.45 17.72
N ILE A 86 15.45 4.83 17.16
CA ILE A 86 16.78 4.55 17.75
C ILE A 86 16.98 5.30 19.07
N SER A 87 16.34 6.45 19.27
CA SER A 87 16.44 7.20 20.52
C SER A 87 15.69 6.54 21.70
N HIS A 88 14.79 5.61 21.43
CA HIS A 88 13.98 4.90 22.42
C HIS A 88 14.66 3.62 22.89
N LYS A 89 15.08 3.58 24.16
CA LYS A 89 15.83 2.45 24.75
C LYS A 89 15.03 1.14 24.89
N ASP A 90 13.70 1.20 24.81
CA ASP A 90 12.81 0.04 24.88
C ASP A 90 12.59 -0.62 23.50
N LYS A 91 13.05 0.01 22.42
CA LYS A 91 12.96 -0.50 21.06
C LYS A 91 14.25 -1.18 20.64
N ILE A 92 14.12 -2.15 19.73
CA ILE A 92 15.24 -2.83 19.07
C ILE A 92 15.11 -2.53 17.58
N VAL A 93 16.02 -1.72 17.05
CA VAL A 93 15.96 -1.26 15.66
C VAL A 93 16.86 -2.12 14.79
N ILE A 94 16.23 -2.89 13.91
CA ILE A 94 16.90 -3.82 12.99
C ILE A 94 16.87 -3.20 11.60
N VAL A 95 18.01 -3.21 10.89
CA VAL A 95 18.08 -2.79 9.48
C VAL A 95 18.54 -3.92 8.58
N SER A 96 17.81 -4.15 7.48
CA SER A 96 18.20 -5.09 6.43
C SER A 96 18.58 -4.35 5.15
N THR A 97 19.72 -4.71 4.55
CA THR A 97 20.30 -3.95 3.42
C THR A 97 20.14 -4.65 2.08
N SER A 98 19.52 -3.97 1.09
CA SER A 98 19.31 -4.50 -0.26
C SER A 98 20.62 -4.62 -1.07
N PRO A 99 20.69 -5.54 -2.07
CA PRO A 99 21.92 -5.79 -2.83
C PRO A 99 22.47 -4.54 -3.54
N ALA A 100 21.60 -3.70 -4.14
CA ALA A 100 22.06 -2.54 -4.93
C ALA A 100 22.72 -1.42 -4.10
N VAL A 101 22.46 -1.36 -2.79
CA VAL A 101 22.91 -0.26 -1.93
C VAL A 101 24.43 -0.29 -1.84
N ARG A 102 25.01 -1.48 -1.67
CA ARG A 102 26.45 -1.66 -1.49
C ARG A 102 27.29 -1.40 -2.74
N VAL A 103 26.70 -1.21 -3.92
CA VAL A 103 27.42 -0.83 -5.15
C VAL A 103 27.20 0.63 -5.57
N SER A 104 26.41 1.38 -4.80
CA SER A 104 26.04 2.75 -5.15
C SER A 104 26.24 3.74 -4.00
N LEU A 105 26.10 3.32 -2.74
CA LEU A 105 26.22 4.22 -1.57
C LEU A 105 27.53 5.01 -1.55
N GLY A 106 28.64 4.41 -1.96
CA GLY A 106 29.96 5.06 -2.02
C GLY A 106 30.00 6.29 -2.93
N GLU A 107 29.13 6.39 -3.94
CA GLU A 107 29.05 7.53 -4.86
C GLU A 107 28.65 8.82 -4.13
N GLU A 108 27.86 8.72 -3.06
CA GLU A 108 27.50 9.88 -2.23
C GLU A 108 28.67 10.39 -1.38
N PHE A 109 29.74 9.61 -1.27
CA PHE A 109 30.97 9.91 -0.51
C PHE A 109 32.20 10.04 -1.41
N ASN A 110 31.98 10.34 -2.70
CA ASN A 110 33.01 10.55 -3.73
C ASN A 110 33.88 9.32 -4.06
N MET A 111 33.41 8.12 -3.74
CA MET A 111 34.04 6.88 -4.23
C MET A 111 33.65 6.62 -5.68
N ASN A 112 34.38 5.71 -6.34
CA ASN A 112 34.12 5.37 -7.74
C ASN A 112 32.73 4.70 -7.90
N ASN A 113 32.06 5.01 -9.00
CA ASN A 113 30.81 4.35 -9.40
C ASN A 113 31.00 2.82 -9.43
N GLY A 114 30.07 2.08 -8.83
CA GLY A 114 30.15 0.61 -8.77
C GLY A 114 31.10 0.04 -7.71
N SER A 115 31.75 0.86 -6.88
CA SER A 115 32.54 0.38 -5.74
C SER A 115 31.68 -0.46 -4.79
N PHE A 116 32.14 -1.67 -4.47
CA PHE A 116 31.48 -2.57 -3.52
C PHE A 116 31.85 -2.20 -2.08
N VAL A 117 30.97 -1.46 -1.39
CA VAL A 117 31.22 -0.81 -0.09
C VAL A 117 30.48 -1.47 1.09
N GLN A 118 30.25 -2.78 1.03
CA GLN A 118 29.48 -3.51 2.04
C GLN A 118 29.99 -3.30 3.47
N GLY A 119 31.30 -3.49 3.70
CA GLY A 119 31.88 -3.38 5.04
C GLY A 119 31.69 -1.99 5.67
N LYS A 120 31.96 -0.93 4.90
CA LYS A 120 31.74 0.46 5.34
C LYS A 120 30.28 0.82 5.50
N MET A 121 29.40 0.28 4.66
CA MET A 121 27.95 0.44 4.81
C MET A 121 27.48 -0.13 6.14
N ILE A 122 27.94 -1.32 6.53
CA ILE A 122 27.57 -1.94 7.81
C ILE A 122 28.12 -1.12 8.98
N ALA A 123 29.38 -0.70 8.90
CA ALA A 123 29.99 0.15 9.92
C ALA A 123 29.26 1.49 10.10
N LEU A 124 28.81 2.09 8.99
CA LEU A 124 28.00 3.30 9.00
C LEU A 124 26.69 3.06 9.76
N LEU A 125 25.95 2.00 9.44
CA LEU A 125 24.67 1.70 10.08
C LEU A 125 24.83 1.48 11.59
N ARG A 126 25.87 0.75 12.02
CA ARG A 126 26.18 0.62 13.45
C ARG A 126 26.47 1.97 14.10
N LYS A 127 27.25 2.83 13.43
CA LYS A 127 27.56 4.18 13.92
C LYS A 127 26.33 5.09 13.97
N LEU A 128 25.32 4.84 13.14
CA LEU A 128 24.02 5.54 13.17
C LEU A 128 23.09 5.06 14.30
N GLY A 129 23.41 3.93 14.95
CA GLY A 129 22.72 3.46 16.15
C GLY A 129 21.76 2.28 15.94
N PHE A 130 21.83 1.57 14.81
CA PHE A 130 21.06 0.33 14.64
C PHE A 130 21.60 -0.79 15.54
N ASP A 131 20.69 -1.54 16.18
CA ASP A 131 21.04 -2.64 17.08
C ASP A 131 21.51 -3.88 16.30
N TYR A 132 20.82 -4.18 15.19
CA TYR A 132 21.17 -5.28 14.30
C TYR A 132 21.21 -4.82 12.84
N VAL A 133 22.24 -5.26 12.11
CA VAL A 133 22.44 -5.03 10.68
C VAL A 133 22.45 -6.39 9.98
N LEU A 134 21.42 -6.64 9.17
CA LEU A 134 21.16 -7.88 8.46
C LEU A 134 21.26 -7.68 6.93
N ASP A 135 21.28 -8.78 6.19
CA ASP A 135 21.41 -8.76 4.73
C ASP A 135 20.08 -9.18 4.05
N THR A 136 19.53 -8.33 3.18
CA THR A 136 18.35 -8.72 2.38
C THR A 136 18.71 -9.74 1.30
N ASN A 137 19.99 -9.93 0.98
CA ASN A 137 20.43 -11.00 0.08
C ASN A 137 20.14 -12.40 0.66
N PHE A 138 20.11 -12.56 1.99
CA PHE A 138 19.63 -13.79 2.64
C PHE A 138 18.19 -14.07 2.22
N ALA A 139 17.32 -13.05 2.33
CA ALA A 139 15.93 -13.20 1.92
C ALA A 139 15.75 -13.26 0.40
N ALA A 140 16.72 -12.78 -0.39
CA ALA A 140 16.74 -13.02 -1.83
C ALA A 140 16.95 -14.51 -2.13
N ASP A 141 17.84 -15.20 -1.40
CA ASP A 141 17.96 -16.65 -1.49
C ASP A 141 16.65 -17.36 -1.10
N MET A 142 15.98 -16.87 -0.04
CA MET A 142 14.65 -17.36 0.36
C MET A 142 13.61 -17.18 -0.74
N THR A 143 13.57 -16.00 -1.38
CA THR A 143 12.67 -15.75 -2.51
C THR A 143 12.96 -16.71 -3.66
N ILE A 144 14.24 -16.96 -3.97
CA ILE A 144 14.62 -17.86 -5.07
C ILE A 144 14.19 -19.30 -4.79
N VAL A 145 14.32 -19.82 -3.56
CA VAL A 145 13.88 -21.20 -3.28
C VAL A 145 12.36 -21.34 -3.34
N GLU A 146 11.58 -20.33 -2.94
CA GLU A 146 10.11 -20.34 -3.13
C GLU A 146 9.70 -20.16 -4.59
N GLU A 147 10.22 -19.13 -5.27
CA GLU A 147 9.79 -18.73 -6.62
C GLU A 147 10.22 -19.77 -7.67
N ALA A 148 11.40 -20.39 -7.50
CA ALA A 148 11.83 -21.51 -8.32
C ALA A 148 11.01 -22.77 -8.02
N SER A 149 10.63 -23.03 -6.76
CA SER A 149 9.73 -24.14 -6.44
C SER A 149 8.36 -23.94 -7.10
N GLU A 150 7.80 -22.74 -7.02
CA GLU A 150 6.53 -22.40 -7.68
C GLU A 150 6.62 -22.61 -9.20
N LEU A 151 7.70 -22.13 -9.83
CA LEU A 151 7.93 -22.31 -11.27
C LEU A 151 7.99 -23.80 -11.64
N VAL A 152 8.73 -24.60 -10.86
CA VAL A 152 8.86 -26.04 -11.08
C VAL A 152 7.52 -26.74 -10.93
N GLU A 153 6.68 -26.37 -9.94
CA GLU A 153 5.32 -26.91 -9.83
C GLU A 153 4.43 -26.52 -11.01
N ARG A 154 4.50 -25.26 -11.49
CA ARG A 154 3.75 -24.84 -12.68
C ARG A 154 4.14 -25.64 -13.91
N ILE A 155 5.43 -25.86 -14.12
CA ILE A 155 5.96 -26.62 -15.26
C ILE A 155 5.60 -28.11 -15.16
N THR A 156 5.77 -28.71 -13.99
CA THR A 156 5.70 -30.18 -13.84
C THR A 156 4.33 -30.71 -13.46
N LYS A 157 3.53 -29.92 -12.74
CA LYS A 157 2.20 -30.30 -12.24
C LYS A 157 1.06 -29.55 -12.93
N ASN A 158 1.36 -28.47 -13.66
CA ASN A 158 0.37 -27.62 -14.32
C ASN A 158 -0.73 -27.13 -13.36
N ASN A 159 -0.33 -26.74 -12.14
CA ASN A 159 -1.23 -26.31 -11.06
C ASN A 159 -1.63 -24.82 -11.11
N LYS A 160 -0.88 -24.00 -11.84
CA LYS A 160 -1.13 -22.56 -12.11
C LYS A 160 -0.66 -22.20 -13.51
N PRO A 161 -1.15 -21.10 -14.12
CA PRO A 161 -0.86 -20.80 -15.51
C PRO A 161 0.60 -20.36 -15.76
N LEU A 162 1.08 -20.66 -16.97
CA LEU A 162 2.36 -20.19 -17.52
C LEU A 162 2.12 -19.14 -18.61
N PRO A 163 3.03 -18.16 -18.80
CA PRO A 163 4.30 -17.99 -18.09
C PRO A 163 4.11 -17.54 -16.63
N GLN A 164 5.08 -17.83 -15.77
CA GLN A 164 5.19 -17.19 -14.46
C GLN A 164 5.93 -15.85 -14.62
N PHE A 165 5.34 -14.75 -14.14
CA PHE A 165 6.01 -13.46 -14.00
C PHE A 165 6.62 -13.33 -12.61
N THR A 166 7.78 -12.69 -12.51
CA THR A 166 8.35 -12.35 -11.20
C THR A 166 7.52 -11.31 -10.46
N SER A 167 7.59 -11.32 -9.13
CA SER A 167 6.79 -10.46 -8.23
C SER A 167 7.60 -9.50 -7.36
N CYS A 168 8.93 -9.65 -7.31
CA CYS A 168 9.77 -8.97 -6.32
C CYS A 168 9.85 -7.44 -6.49
N CYS A 169 9.51 -6.91 -7.68
CA CYS A 169 9.47 -5.49 -7.99
C CYS A 169 8.06 -4.91 -7.72
N PRO A 170 7.85 -4.13 -6.64
CA PRO A 170 6.51 -3.68 -6.26
C PRO A 170 5.90 -2.68 -7.24
N ALA A 171 6.74 -1.91 -7.96
CA ALA A 171 6.25 -1.01 -9.00
C ALA A 171 5.75 -1.78 -10.22
N TRP A 172 6.37 -2.92 -10.56
CA TRP A 172 5.88 -3.83 -11.60
C TRP A 172 4.55 -4.47 -11.17
N VAL A 173 4.47 -5.01 -9.95
CA VAL A 173 3.23 -5.58 -9.41
C VAL A 173 2.10 -4.54 -9.48
N LYS A 174 2.32 -3.33 -8.95
CA LYS A 174 1.29 -2.27 -8.99
C LYS A 174 0.94 -1.86 -10.43
N TYR A 175 1.90 -1.88 -11.35
CA TYR A 175 1.63 -1.62 -12.76
C TYR A 175 0.76 -2.70 -13.38
N ALA A 176 1.05 -3.98 -13.12
CA ALA A 176 0.23 -5.09 -13.59
C ALA A 176 -1.18 -5.03 -12.99
N GLU A 177 -1.32 -4.82 -11.67
CA GLU A 177 -2.61 -4.60 -11.00
C GLU A 177 -3.44 -3.49 -11.67
N THR A 178 -2.81 -2.43 -12.16
CA THR A 178 -3.51 -1.26 -12.70
C THR A 178 -3.78 -1.36 -14.21
N PHE A 179 -2.80 -1.84 -15.00
CA PHE A 179 -2.83 -1.77 -16.46
C PHE A 179 -2.93 -3.13 -17.15
N HIS A 180 -2.65 -4.23 -16.42
CA HIS A 180 -2.71 -5.58 -16.92
C HIS A 180 -3.34 -6.57 -15.91
N PRO A 181 -4.55 -6.30 -15.39
CA PRO A 181 -5.17 -7.18 -14.41
C PRO A 181 -5.36 -8.61 -14.94
N GLU A 182 -5.41 -8.80 -16.26
CA GLU A 182 -5.57 -10.11 -16.90
C GLU A 182 -4.38 -11.05 -16.74
N ILE A 183 -3.22 -10.57 -16.27
CA ILE A 183 -2.04 -11.41 -16.03
C ILE A 183 -1.79 -11.69 -14.55
N LEU A 184 -2.67 -11.28 -13.62
CA LEU A 184 -2.40 -11.37 -12.18
C LEU A 184 -2.18 -12.81 -11.71
N GLU A 185 -2.91 -13.80 -12.26
CA GLU A 185 -2.72 -15.22 -11.94
C GLU A 185 -1.37 -15.78 -12.44
N HIS A 186 -0.76 -15.10 -13.41
CA HIS A 186 0.56 -15.45 -13.92
C HIS A 186 1.69 -14.91 -13.04
N ILE A 187 1.44 -13.96 -12.15
CA ILE A 187 2.48 -13.44 -11.25
C ILE A 187 2.77 -14.47 -10.15
N SER A 188 4.05 -14.69 -9.84
CA SER A 188 4.47 -15.55 -8.72
C SER A 188 3.82 -15.07 -7.42
N THR A 189 3.34 -16.00 -6.58
CA THR A 189 2.77 -15.61 -5.28
C THR A 189 3.85 -15.36 -4.24
N SER A 190 5.10 -15.72 -4.49
CA SER A 190 6.22 -15.42 -3.58
C SER A 190 6.29 -13.92 -3.32
N LYS A 191 6.38 -13.50 -2.06
CA LYS A 191 6.66 -12.11 -1.69
C LYS A 191 8.06 -11.70 -2.17
N SER A 192 8.31 -10.41 -2.22
CA SER A 192 9.67 -9.91 -2.47
C SER A 192 10.63 -10.28 -1.34
N PRO A 193 11.96 -10.17 -1.54
CA PRO A 193 12.93 -10.40 -0.46
C PRO A 193 12.64 -9.58 0.81
N ILE A 194 12.21 -8.32 0.66
CA ILE A 194 11.82 -7.46 1.80
C ILE A 194 10.51 -7.96 2.43
N GLY A 195 9.53 -8.35 1.63
CA GLY A 195 8.23 -8.86 2.10
C GLY A 195 8.34 -10.22 2.78
N MET A 196 9.33 -11.04 2.42
CA MET A 196 9.65 -12.29 3.10
C MET A 196 10.49 -12.07 4.36
N GLN A 197 11.51 -11.20 4.30
CA GLN A 197 12.40 -10.95 5.43
C GLN A 197 11.68 -10.34 6.63
N GLY A 198 10.72 -9.44 6.40
CA GLY A 198 9.92 -8.80 7.44
C GLY A 198 9.31 -9.76 8.45
N PRO A 199 8.40 -10.67 8.01
CA PRO A 199 7.81 -11.65 8.88
C PRO A 199 8.84 -12.60 9.49
N THR A 200 9.87 -13.02 8.73
CA THR A 200 10.90 -13.93 9.25
C THR A 200 11.74 -13.28 10.36
N ILE A 201 12.00 -11.97 10.30
CA ILE A 201 12.67 -11.24 11.38
C ILE A 201 11.80 -11.22 12.63
N LYS A 202 10.53 -10.82 12.49
CA LYS A 202 9.63 -10.70 13.65
C LYS A 202 9.21 -12.05 14.24
N THR A 203 9.42 -13.16 13.54
CA THR A 203 9.11 -14.51 14.03
C THR A 203 10.34 -15.34 14.35
N TYR A 204 10.99 -15.90 13.35
CA TYR A 204 12.12 -16.83 13.51
C TYR A 204 13.36 -16.15 14.12
N PHE A 205 13.79 -15.00 13.61
CA PHE A 205 14.94 -14.28 14.17
C PHE A 205 14.67 -13.84 15.61
N ALA A 206 13.51 -13.21 15.87
CA ALA A 206 13.10 -12.78 17.20
C ALA A 206 13.14 -13.94 18.21
N LYS A 207 12.59 -15.11 17.83
CA LYS A 207 12.62 -16.32 18.64
C LYS A 207 14.04 -16.82 18.90
N LYS A 208 14.90 -16.88 17.87
CA LYS A 208 16.29 -17.34 18.00
C LYS A 208 17.15 -16.41 18.85
N MET A 209 16.85 -15.12 18.82
CA MET A 209 17.58 -14.09 19.57
C MET A 209 17.00 -13.80 20.95
N GLY A 210 15.85 -14.42 21.31
CA GLY A 210 15.18 -14.16 22.58
C GLY A 210 14.61 -12.74 22.69
N ILE A 211 14.18 -12.17 21.56
CA ILE A 211 13.65 -10.81 21.44
C ILE A 211 12.12 -10.86 21.41
N ASP A 212 11.48 -9.95 22.15
CA ASP A 212 10.05 -9.68 22.05
C ASP A 212 9.74 -9.01 20.69
N PRO A 213 8.95 -9.66 19.80
CA PRO A 213 8.63 -9.12 18.48
C PRO A 213 7.96 -7.74 18.51
N SER A 214 7.23 -7.39 19.57
CA SER A 214 6.54 -6.10 19.72
C SER A 214 7.50 -4.92 19.95
N LYS A 215 8.76 -5.22 20.34
CA LYS A 215 9.83 -4.23 20.53
C LYS A 215 10.64 -3.99 19.27
N ILE A 216 10.51 -4.86 18.26
CA ILE A 216 11.27 -4.75 17.02
C ILE A 216 10.70 -3.62 16.15
N VAL A 217 11.57 -2.67 15.80
CA VAL A 217 11.37 -1.73 14.71
C VAL A 217 12.21 -2.20 13.52
N ASN A 218 11.55 -2.78 12.53
CA ASN A 218 12.18 -3.42 11.38
C ASN A 218 12.26 -2.46 10.18
N VAL A 219 13.48 -2.21 9.69
CA VAL A 219 13.78 -1.20 8.70
C VAL A 219 14.43 -1.83 7.46
N ALA A 220 13.92 -1.53 6.26
CA ALA A 220 14.62 -1.87 5.02
C ALA A 220 15.45 -0.68 4.50
N LEU A 221 16.75 -0.88 4.26
CA LEU A 221 17.58 0.02 3.47
C LEU A 221 17.61 -0.44 2.01
N THR A 222 17.05 0.36 1.11
CA THR A 222 16.75 -0.07 -0.27
C THR A 222 17.08 0.98 -1.33
N PRO A 223 17.40 0.58 -2.58
CA PRO A 223 17.51 1.51 -3.71
C PRO A 223 16.16 2.02 -4.25
N CYS A 224 15.02 1.66 -3.63
CA CYS A 224 13.71 1.77 -4.25
C CYS A 224 12.70 2.55 -3.39
N THR A 225 12.02 3.52 -3.99
CA THR A 225 10.92 4.26 -3.33
C THR A 225 9.62 3.46 -3.27
N ALA A 226 9.38 2.56 -4.24
CA ALA A 226 8.16 1.74 -4.28
C ALA A 226 8.07 0.73 -3.12
N LYS A 227 9.21 0.39 -2.49
CA LYS A 227 9.21 -0.42 -1.27
C LYS A 227 8.50 0.28 -0.09
N LYS A 228 8.50 1.62 -0.04
CA LYS A 228 7.70 2.40 0.94
C LYS A 228 6.20 2.19 0.76
N PHE A 229 5.74 1.94 -0.48
CA PHE A 229 4.35 1.56 -0.76
C PHE A 229 4.11 0.09 -0.43
N GLU A 230 5.02 -0.82 -0.81
CA GLU A 230 4.88 -2.26 -0.57
C GLU A 230 4.63 -2.59 0.90
N ILE A 231 5.46 -2.05 1.81
CA ILE A 231 5.33 -2.35 3.25
C ILE A 231 4.03 -1.81 3.87
N LYS A 232 3.32 -0.92 3.16
CA LYS A 232 2.03 -0.34 3.58
C LYS A 232 0.82 -1.07 2.99
N ARG A 233 1.02 -2.04 2.08
CA ARG A 233 -0.08 -2.84 1.54
C ARG A 233 -0.73 -3.65 2.65
N GLU A 234 -2.05 -3.64 2.76
CA GLU A 234 -2.79 -4.15 3.92
C GLU A 234 -2.37 -5.57 4.30
N GLU A 235 -2.17 -6.43 3.31
CA GLU A 235 -1.80 -7.85 3.44
C GLU A 235 -0.36 -8.11 3.96
N MET A 236 0.50 -7.09 4.05
CA MET A 236 1.89 -7.17 4.55
C MET A 236 1.96 -7.09 6.08
N ASN A 237 1.26 -8.00 6.75
CA ASN A 237 1.18 -8.17 8.20
C ASN A 237 1.21 -9.66 8.63
N ALA A 238 1.95 -10.50 7.91
CA ALA A 238 2.05 -11.93 8.22
C ALA A 238 2.54 -12.22 9.65
N SER A 239 3.51 -11.46 10.18
CA SER A 239 3.92 -11.59 11.58
C SER A 239 2.80 -11.23 12.56
N GLY A 240 2.01 -10.20 12.24
CA GLY A 240 0.85 -9.83 13.05
C GLY A 240 -0.20 -10.93 13.09
N ARG A 241 -0.52 -11.53 11.93
CA ARG A 241 -1.42 -12.70 11.85
C ARG A 241 -0.87 -13.89 12.63
N TYR A 242 0.42 -14.18 12.50
CA TYR A 242 1.09 -15.27 13.19
C TYR A 242 0.99 -15.16 14.72
N TYR A 243 1.04 -13.94 15.27
CA TYR A 243 0.92 -13.69 16.71
C TYR A 243 -0.47 -13.29 17.19
N GLY A 244 -1.43 -13.07 16.29
CA GLY A 244 -2.74 -12.49 16.63
C GLY A 244 -2.66 -11.04 17.12
N ILE A 245 -1.69 -10.26 16.61
CA ILE A 245 -1.48 -8.84 16.96
C ILE A 245 -1.87 -7.99 15.75
N GLU A 246 -3.03 -7.32 15.83
CA GLU A 246 -3.67 -6.62 14.71
C GLU A 246 -2.79 -5.51 14.09
N ASP A 247 -2.18 -4.68 14.93
CA ASP A 247 -1.37 -3.53 14.48
C ASP A 247 0.07 -3.88 14.07
N MET A 248 0.48 -5.16 14.17
CA MET A 248 1.85 -5.55 13.86
C MET A 248 2.07 -5.72 12.35
N ARG A 249 2.90 -4.83 11.79
CA ARG A 249 3.36 -4.89 10.40
C ARG A 249 4.59 -5.78 10.24
N ASP A 250 4.79 -6.34 9.05
CA ASP A 250 5.98 -7.15 8.73
C ASP A 250 7.27 -6.29 8.71
N MET A 251 7.17 -5.11 8.10
CA MET A 251 8.22 -4.08 8.03
C MET A 251 7.64 -2.74 8.48
N ASP A 252 8.37 -2.00 9.31
CA ASP A 252 7.89 -0.75 9.90
C ASP A 252 8.30 0.47 9.06
N TYR A 253 9.54 0.50 8.59
CA TYR A 253 10.06 1.62 7.79
C TYR A 253 10.91 1.15 6.61
N VAL A 254 10.97 2.02 5.60
CA VAL A 254 11.88 1.87 4.47
C VAL A 254 12.66 3.17 4.33
N ILE A 255 13.99 3.09 4.29
CA ILE A 255 14.88 4.20 4.00
C ILE A 255 15.66 3.93 2.74
N THR A 256 15.90 4.96 1.94
CA THR A 256 16.62 4.82 0.67
C THR A 256 18.14 4.99 0.82
N THR A 257 18.89 4.61 -0.22
CA THR A 257 20.35 4.84 -0.30
C THR A 257 20.69 6.32 -0.09
N ARG A 258 19.93 7.24 -0.70
CA ARG A 258 20.11 8.68 -0.52
C ARG A 258 19.76 9.15 0.89
N GLU A 259 18.70 8.64 1.50
CA GLU A 259 18.33 8.97 2.89
C GLU A 259 19.44 8.62 3.88
N VAL A 260 20.04 7.43 3.79
CA VAL A 260 21.17 7.05 4.65
C VAL A 260 22.39 7.94 4.40
N ALA A 261 22.68 8.28 3.15
CA ALA A 261 23.77 9.20 2.84
C ALA A 261 23.53 10.62 3.40
N ILE A 262 22.31 11.13 3.32
CA ILE A 262 21.91 12.42 3.92
C ILE A 262 22.10 12.35 5.43
N TRP A 263 21.56 11.33 6.09
CA TRP A 263 21.69 11.17 7.54
C TRP A 263 23.14 11.08 7.99
N ALA A 264 23.99 10.31 7.29
CA ALA A 264 25.41 10.23 7.60
C ALA A 264 26.11 11.59 7.52
N LYS A 265 25.80 12.38 6.48
CA LYS A 265 26.35 13.73 6.28
C LYS A 265 25.86 14.70 7.37
N GLU A 266 24.58 14.65 7.73
CA GLU A 266 24.01 15.45 8.83
C GLU A 266 24.68 15.15 10.18
N LYS A 267 25.09 13.89 10.41
CA LYS A 267 25.84 13.47 11.61
C LYS A 267 27.35 13.75 11.53
N GLY A 268 27.84 14.31 10.42
CA GLY A 268 29.27 14.58 10.23
C GLY A 268 30.14 13.32 10.20
N ILE A 269 29.58 12.18 9.77
CA ILE A 269 30.33 10.91 9.69
C ILE A 269 31.21 10.92 8.44
N ASP A 270 32.53 10.82 8.63
CA ASP A 270 33.45 10.51 7.53
C ASP A 270 33.31 9.04 7.14
N PHE A 271 32.63 8.78 6.02
CA PHE A 271 32.41 7.42 5.51
C PHE A 271 33.70 6.75 5.03
N ASN A 272 34.64 7.52 4.48
CA ASN A 272 35.87 6.97 3.89
C ASN A 272 36.82 6.45 4.98
N SER A 273 36.76 7.04 6.18
CA SER A 273 37.56 6.62 7.33
C SER A 273 36.96 5.45 8.12
N LEU A 274 35.75 4.98 7.79
CA LEU A 274 35.15 3.86 8.50
C LEU A 274 35.92 2.56 8.24
N GLU A 275 36.21 1.80 9.28
CA GLU A 275 36.69 0.44 9.13
C GLU A 275 35.55 -0.50 8.72
N ASP A 276 35.87 -1.53 7.94
CA ASP A 276 34.87 -2.47 7.47
C ASP A 276 34.31 -3.30 8.64
N SER A 277 33.00 -3.51 8.65
CA SER A 277 32.30 -4.32 9.65
C SER A 277 31.51 -5.46 8.99
N ASN A 278 31.14 -6.46 9.78
CA ASN A 278 30.38 -7.62 9.33
C ASN A 278 28.92 -7.50 9.76
N PHE A 279 28.04 -8.14 8.98
CA PHE A 279 26.64 -8.33 9.37
C PHE A 279 26.55 -9.08 10.69
N ASP A 280 25.44 -8.90 11.39
CA ASP A 280 25.14 -9.72 12.56
C ASP A 280 24.91 -11.18 12.17
N LYS A 281 25.10 -12.07 13.14
CA LYS A 281 24.85 -13.51 12.94
C LYS A 281 23.36 -13.74 12.73
N LEU A 282 23.02 -14.75 11.91
CA LEU A 282 21.66 -15.12 11.51
C LEU A 282 21.03 -14.08 10.57
N MET A 283 20.76 -14.47 9.32
CA MET A 283 20.30 -13.62 8.22
C MET A 283 21.34 -12.59 7.73
N GLY A 284 22.62 -12.89 7.93
CA GLY A 284 23.75 -12.09 7.46
C GLY A 284 24.51 -12.71 6.28
N GLU A 285 24.30 -14.02 6.03
CA GLU A 285 24.97 -14.76 4.96
C GLU A 285 24.04 -14.98 3.76
N ALA A 286 24.60 -14.84 2.56
CA ALA A 286 23.88 -15.01 1.30
C ALA A 286 24.75 -15.66 0.24
N SER A 287 24.11 -16.26 -0.75
CA SER A 287 24.75 -16.77 -1.96
C SER A 287 25.01 -15.65 -2.97
N GLY A 288 25.88 -15.92 -3.94
CA GLY A 288 26.08 -15.06 -5.09
C GLY A 288 24.81 -14.87 -5.95
N ALA A 289 23.88 -15.83 -5.96
CA ALA A 289 22.57 -15.67 -6.58
C ALA A 289 21.73 -14.57 -5.88
N GLY A 290 21.77 -14.51 -4.55
CA GLY A 290 21.16 -13.41 -3.79
C GLY A 290 21.82 -12.05 -4.04
N VAL A 291 23.12 -12.01 -4.35
CA VAL A 291 23.87 -10.76 -4.63
C VAL A 291 23.46 -10.14 -5.97
N ILE A 292 23.30 -10.95 -7.03
CA ILE A 292 22.97 -10.46 -8.38
C ILE A 292 21.51 -10.06 -8.55
N PHE A 293 20.65 -10.35 -7.57
CA PHE A 293 19.21 -10.10 -7.58
C PHE A 293 18.82 -8.65 -7.94
N ALA A 294 19.72 -7.68 -7.68
CA ALA A 294 19.48 -6.27 -8.01
C ALA A 294 19.74 -5.89 -9.49
N ASN A 295 20.41 -6.74 -10.26
CA ASN A 295 20.64 -6.54 -11.69
C ASN A 295 19.42 -7.02 -12.48
N THR A 296 19.11 -6.33 -13.59
CA THR A 296 18.17 -6.87 -14.58
C THR A 296 18.71 -8.20 -15.13
N GLY A 297 17.89 -9.25 -15.05
CA GLY A 297 18.27 -10.63 -15.38
C GLY A 297 18.88 -11.41 -14.22
N GLY A 298 19.20 -10.76 -13.09
CA GLY A 298 19.79 -11.44 -11.93
C GLY A 298 18.80 -12.35 -11.20
N VAL A 299 17.51 -11.99 -11.16
CA VAL A 299 16.46 -12.84 -10.57
C VAL A 299 16.24 -14.07 -11.46
N MET A 300 16.15 -13.86 -12.77
CA MET A 300 16.08 -14.90 -13.78
C MET A 300 17.24 -15.88 -13.65
N GLU A 301 18.48 -15.38 -13.62
CA GLU A 301 19.68 -16.19 -13.50
C GLU A 301 19.69 -17.01 -12.20
N ALA A 302 19.38 -16.38 -11.07
CA ALA A 302 19.30 -17.05 -9.77
C ALA A 302 18.21 -18.13 -9.71
N ALA A 303 17.02 -17.85 -10.24
CA ALA A 303 15.90 -18.78 -10.26
C ALA A 303 16.20 -19.97 -11.18
N LEU A 304 16.81 -19.75 -12.36
CA LEU A 304 17.18 -20.82 -13.27
C LEU A 304 18.25 -21.75 -12.68
N ARG A 305 19.23 -21.23 -11.92
CA ARG A 305 20.21 -22.05 -11.18
C ARG A 305 19.50 -23.03 -10.23
N THR A 306 18.50 -22.57 -9.50
CA THR A 306 17.75 -23.38 -8.53
C THR A 306 16.74 -24.31 -9.19
N ALA A 307 15.98 -23.82 -10.19
CA ALA A 307 15.01 -24.60 -10.93
C ALA A 307 15.66 -25.77 -11.66
N TYR A 308 16.86 -25.58 -12.24
CA TYR A 308 17.64 -26.67 -12.82
C TYR A 308 17.86 -27.79 -11.81
N LYS A 309 18.39 -27.47 -10.62
CA LYS A 309 18.61 -28.46 -9.53
C LYS A 309 17.33 -29.17 -9.14
N TYR A 310 16.22 -28.46 -9.06
CA TYR A 310 14.94 -29.04 -8.64
C TYR A 310 14.33 -29.96 -9.69
N ILE A 311 14.53 -29.68 -10.98
CA ILE A 311 14.05 -30.50 -12.10
C ILE A 311 14.96 -31.72 -12.31
N THR A 312 16.27 -31.52 -12.40
CA THR A 312 17.23 -32.57 -12.80
C THR A 312 17.79 -33.37 -11.62
N LYS A 313 17.72 -32.81 -10.40
CA LYS A 313 18.43 -33.30 -9.20
C LYS A 313 19.96 -33.19 -9.28
N GLU A 314 20.49 -32.64 -10.37
CA GLU A 314 21.91 -32.39 -10.60
C GLU A 314 22.24 -30.90 -10.44
N ASP A 315 23.51 -30.58 -10.18
CA ASP A 315 23.92 -29.18 -10.11
C ASP A 315 23.88 -28.52 -11.50
N PRO A 316 23.52 -27.23 -11.60
CA PRO A 316 23.46 -26.54 -12.88
C PRO A 316 24.84 -26.53 -13.57
N PRO A 317 24.90 -26.65 -14.90
CA PRO A 317 26.16 -26.55 -15.63
C PRO A 317 26.75 -25.14 -15.49
N LYS A 318 28.06 -25.01 -15.72
CA LYS A 318 28.80 -23.74 -15.50
C LYS A 318 28.17 -22.53 -16.19
N ASP A 319 27.60 -22.73 -17.37
CA ASP A 319 27.00 -21.64 -18.16
C ASP A 319 25.78 -21.00 -17.48
N PHE A 320 25.11 -21.69 -16.54
CA PHE A 320 24.01 -21.12 -15.75
C PHE A 320 24.49 -20.17 -14.64
N TYR A 321 25.78 -20.22 -14.31
CA TYR A 321 26.39 -19.28 -13.36
C TYR A 321 26.81 -17.97 -14.03
N ASP A 322 26.93 -17.96 -15.35
CA ASP A 322 27.29 -16.79 -16.13
C ASP A 322 26.44 -16.71 -17.39
N LEU A 323 25.13 -16.53 -17.17
CA LEU A 323 24.11 -16.64 -18.20
C LEU A 323 24.03 -15.36 -19.06
N GLU A 324 25.04 -15.15 -19.91
CA GLU A 324 25.20 -13.92 -20.70
C GLU A 324 23.96 -13.53 -21.53
N SER A 325 23.16 -14.50 -21.97
CA SER A 325 21.92 -14.24 -22.73
C SER A 325 20.83 -13.49 -21.96
N VAL A 326 20.90 -13.45 -20.62
CA VAL A 326 19.93 -12.70 -19.78
C VAL A 326 20.51 -11.42 -19.19
N ARG A 327 21.83 -11.23 -19.31
CA ARG A 327 22.56 -10.04 -18.90
C ARG A 327 22.48 -8.96 -19.99
N GLY A 328 22.72 -7.71 -19.62
CA GLY A 328 22.78 -6.59 -20.57
C GLY A 328 21.81 -5.44 -20.28
N MET A 329 21.69 -4.52 -21.23
CA MET A 329 20.92 -3.27 -21.13
C MET A 329 19.95 -3.12 -22.31
N GLU A 330 19.54 -4.20 -22.95
CA GLU A 330 18.43 -4.22 -23.91
C GLU A 330 17.09 -4.32 -23.15
N GLY A 331 16.10 -3.50 -23.50
CA GLY A 331 14.83 -3.41 -22.77
C GLY A 331 14.03 -4.73 -22.67
N VAL A 332 14.21 -5.62 -23.64
CA VAL A 332 13.69 -7.00 -23.65
C VAL A 332 14.81 -7.91 -24.13
N ARG A 333 15.08 -8.96 -23.36
CA ARG A 333 15.98 -10.05 -23.73
C ARG A 333 15.22 -11.37 -23.66
N GLU A 334 15.38 -12.21 -24.66
CA GLU A 334 14.74 -13.52 -24.72
C GLU A 334 15.82 -14.60 -24.81
N ALA A 335 15.61 -15.73 -24.14
CA ALA A 335 16.47 -16.89 -24.27
C ALA A 335 15.66 -18.18 -24.17
N SER A 336 16.23 -19.26 -24.69
CA SER A 336 15.63 -20.59 -24.69
C SER A 336 16.68 -21.59 -24.26
N PHE A 337 16.35 -22.44 -23.29
CA PHE A 337 17.26 -23.44 -22.74
C PHE A 337 16.60 -24.80 -22.73
N LYS A 338 17.39 -25.86 -22.89
CA LYS A 338 16.91 -27.22 -22.66
C LYS A 338 17.28 -27.66 -21.25
N ILE A 339 16.29 -28.09 -20.48
CA ILE A 339 16.48 -28.78 -19.20
C ILE A 339 15.86 -30.16 -19.36
N ASN A 340 16.70 -31.19 -19.48
CA ASN A 340 16.29 -32.52 -19.97
C ASN A 340 15.56 -32.38 -21.33
N ASP A 341 14.37 -32.95 -21.46
CA ASP A 341 13.52 -32.87 -22.66
C ASP A 341 12.65 -31.61 -22.71
N LEU A 342 12.69 -30.74 -21.69
CA LEU A 342 11.89 -29.52 -21.61
C LEU A 342 12.61 -28.34 -22.26
N GLU A 343 11.94 -27.69 -23.22
CA GLU A 343 12.38 -26.41 -23.77
C GLU A 343 11.80 -25.26 -22.94
N ILE A 344 12.67 -24.59 -22.18
CA ILE A 344 12.32 -23.49 -21.28
C ILE A 344 12.62 -22.16 -21.97
N ASN A 345 11.58 -21.54 -22.51
CA ASN A 345 11.61 -20.18 -23.04
C ASN A 345 11.41 -19.15 -21.93
N ILE A 346 12.31 -18.18 -21.84
CA ILE A 346 12.27 -17.10 -20.84
C ILE A 346 12.38 -15.72 -21.49
N ALA A 347 11.98 -14.70 -20.72
CA ALA A 347 12.24 -13.31 -21.06
C ALA A 347 12.68 -12.51 -19.84
N VAL A 348 13.58 -11.55 -20.05
CA VAL A 348 13.98 -10.55 -19.06
C VAL A 348 13.62 -9.19 -19.62
N ILE A 349 12.84 -8.45 -18.84
CA ILE A 349 12.29 -7.18 -19.25
C ILE A 349 12.64 -6.14 -18.19
N TYR A 350 13.06 -4.97 -18.65
CA TYR A 350 13.04 -3.80 -17.77
C TYR A 350 12.36 -2.61 -18.42
N GLY A 351 11.71 -1.79 -17.58
CA GLY A 351 10.77 -0.76 -18.00
C GLY A 351 9.37 -1.34 -18.18
N THR A 352 8.40 -0.78 -17.47
CA THR A 352 7.00 -1.25 -17.53
C THR A 352 6.35 -0.98 -18.89
N GLU A 353 6.81 0.02 -19.63
CA GLU A 353 6.40 0.24 -21.03
C GLU A 353 6.85 -0.90 -21.95
N ASN A 354 8.08 -1.41 -21.76
CA ASN A 354 8.55 -2.60 -22.48
C ASN A 354 7.76 -3.84 -22.08
N ALA A 355 7.38 -3.96 -20.81
CA ALA A 355 6.53 -5.04 -20.32
C ALA A 355 5.16 -5.03 -21.01
N SER A 356 4.47 -3.88 -21.11
CA SER A 356 3.21 -3.78 -21.84
C SER A 356 3.34 -4.21 -23.30
N LYS A 357 4.35 -3.69 -24.01
CA LYS A 357 4.62 -4.07 -25.41
C LYS A 357 4.89 -5.57 -25.55
N PHE A 358 5.65 -6.13 -24.62
CA PHE A 358 5.95 -7.56 -24.61
C PHE A 358 4.71 -8.41 -24.33
N ILE A 359 3.87 -8.05 -23.37
CA ILE A 359 2.61 -8.75 -23.07
C ILE A 359 1.71 -8.76 -24.32
N SER A 360 1.57 -7.61 -25.00
CA SER A 360 0.82 -7.53 -26.26
C SER A 360 1.43 -8.40 -27.38
N LYS A 361 2.77 -8.41 -27.52
CA LYS A 361 3.48 -9.28 -28.48
C LYS A 361 3.25 -10.75 -28.15
N MET A 362 3.37 -11.12 -26.88
CA MET A 362 3.24 -12.49 -26.39
C MET A 362 1.85 -13.05 -26.64
N LYS A 363 0.78 -12.27 -26.40
CA LYS A 363 -0.61 -12.69 -26.68
C LYS A 363 -0.86 -13.02 -28.15
N ASN A 364 -0.09 -12.44 -29.07
CA ASN A 364 -0.21 -12.64 -30.51
C ASN A 364 0.87 -13.57 -31.09
N SER A 365 1.60 -14.29 -30.23
CA SER A 365 2.74 -15.12 -30.61
C SER A 365 2.47 -16.60 -30.28
N ASP A 366 2.86 -17.51 -31.17
CA ASP A 366 2.80 -18.95 -30.92
C ASP A 366 3.89 -19.44 -29.93
N LYS A 367 4.89 -18.60 -29.65
CA LYS A 367 5.97 -18.91 -28.70
C LYS A 367 5.44 -18.98 -27.26
N LYS A 368 5.55 -20.15 -26.63
CA LYS A 368 5.19 -20.38 -25.23
C LYS A 368 6.33 -20.00 -24.29
N TYR A 369 6.12 -19.00 -23.45
CA TYR A 369 7.05 -18.63 -22.38
C TYR A 369 6.72 -19.37 -21.08
N HIS A 370 7.76 -19.62 -20.28
CA HIS A 370 7.64 -20.31 -19.00
C HIS A 370 7.92 -19.37 -17.83
N PHE A 371 8.93 -18.51 -17.96
CA PHE A 371 9.32 -17.61 -16.89
C PHE A 371 9.73 -16.24 -17.44
N ILE A 372 9.20 -15.17 -16.85
CA ILE A 372 9.43 -13.79 -17.29
C ILE A 372 9.82 -12.93 -16.10
N GLU A 373 11.02 -12.39 -16.12
CA GLU A 373 11.44 -11.38 -15.15
C GLU A 373 11.01 -9.99 -15.63
N VAL A 374 10.37 -9.22 -14.75
CA VAL A 374 10.06 -7.81 -15.01
C VAL A 374 10.59 -6.91 -13.91
N MET A 375 11.43 -5.94 -14.30
CA MET A 375 11.93 -4.88 -13.43
C MET A 375 11.47 -3.51 -13.94
N THR A 376 10.92 -2.66 -13.08
CA THR A 376 10.46 -1.33 -13.54
C THR A 376 11.61 -0.40 -13.93
N CYS A 377 12.75 -0.48 -13.25
CA CYS A 377 13.81 0.53 -13.34
C CYS A 377 14.90 0.12 -14.36
N PRO A 378 15.50 1.08 -15.09
CA PRO A 378 16.59 0.80 -16.02
C PRO A 378 17.77 0.08 -15.34
N GLY A 379 18.18 -1.06 -15.88
CA GLY A 379 19.23 -1.90 -15.32
C GLY A 379 18.83 -2.72 -14.07
N GLY A 380 17.57 -2.65 -13.65
CA GLY A 380 17.08 -3.30 -12.43
C GLY A 380 17.12 -2.37 -11.20
N CYS A 381 17.17 -2.95 -10.00
CA CYS A 381 17.20 -2.22 -8.74
C CYS A 381 18.42 -1.30 -8.60
N ILE A 382 19.54 -1.59 -9.29
CA ILE A 382 20.71 -0.70 -9.36
C ILE A 382 20.40 0.69 -9.91
N GLY A 383 19.34 0.83 -10.72
CA GLY A 383 18.82 2.09 -11.26
C GLY A 383 17.59 2.59 -10.53
N GLY A 384 17.28 2.04 -9.34
CA GLY A 384 16.09 2.33 -8.56
C GLY A 384 15.92 3.80 -8.19
N GLY A 385 14.66 4.22 -8.01
CA GLY A 385 14.31 5.62 -7.75
C GLY A 385 14.91 6.24 -6.49
N GLY A 386 15.43 5.42 -5.54
CA GLY A 386 16.08 5.84 -4.29
C GLY A 386 17.61 5.86 -4.34
N GLN A 387 18.23 5.56 -5.49
CA GLN A 387 19.69 5.51 -5.65
C GLN A 387 20.34 6.89 -5.74
N PRO A 388 21.65 7.02 -5.52
CA PRO A 388 22.38 8.25 -5.82
C PRO A 388 22.11 8.72 -7.25
N LYS A 389 21.86 10.02 -7.40
CA LYS A 389 21.53 10.63 -8.69
C LYS A 389 22.76 10.61 -9.60
N ASP A 390 22.51 10.41 -10.89
CA ASP A 390 23.53 10.54 -11.93
C ASP A 390 23.86 12.02 -12.18
N LYS A 391 24.72 12.58 -11.33
CA LYS A 391 25.11 14.01 -11.38
C LYS A 391 25.95 14.34 -12.62
N LYS A 392 26.54 13.33 -13.28
CA LYS A 392 27.41 13.48 -14.46
C LYS A 392 26.69 13.13 -15.77
N PHE A 393 25.42 12.73 -15.71
CA PHE A 393 24.63 12.30 -16.86
C PHE A 393 25.32 11.17 -17.66
N GLU A 394 25.97 10.23 -16.96
CA GLU A 394 26.63 9.05 -17.55
C GLU A 394 25.65 8.02 -18.11
N GLY A 395 24.38 8.03 -17.67
CA GLY A 395 23.32 7.16 -18.17
C GLY A 395 23.61 5.69 -17.91
N ASP A 396 23.52 4.85 -18.94
CA ASP A 396 23.73 3.40 -18.81
C ASP A 396 25.17 3.04 -18.41
N LYS A 397 26.16 3.87 -18.74
CA LYS A 397 27.56 3.65 -18.31
C LYS A 397 27.72 3.64 -16.78
N LEU A 398 26.92 4.43 -16.07
CA LEU A 398 26.88 4.39 -14.61
C LEU A 398 26.24 3.09 -14.11
N ARG A 399 25.15 2.67 -14.76
CA ARG A 399 24.40 1.47 -14.41
C ARG A 399 25.23 0.21 -14.63
N GLU A 400 25.95 0.12 -15.75
CA GLU A 400 26.88 -0.95 -16.07
C GLU A 400 27.96 -1.11 -14.98
N LYS A 401 28.56 0.00 -14.52
CA LYS A 401 29.54 -0.06 -13.40
C LYS A 401 28.93 -0.63 -12.12
N ARG A 402 27.68 -0.27 -11.79
CA ARG A 402 26.97 -0.82 -10.62
C ARG A 402 26.65 -2.32 -10.81
N ILE A 403 26.21 -2.71 -12.01
CA ILE A 403 25.93 -4.09 -12.41
C ILE A 403 27.18 -4.95 -12.28
N ASP A 404 28.30 -4.49 -12.84
CA ASP A 404 29.60 -5.14 -12.78
C ASP A 404 30.07 -5.38 -11.34
N GLY A 405 29.81 -4.43 -10.45
CA GLY A 405 30.17 -4.55 -9.03
C GLY A 405 29.51 -5.76 -8.36
N LEU A 406 28.24 -6.05 -8.70
CA LEU A 406 27.51 -7.21 -8.18
C LEU A 406 27.95 -8.51 -8.84
N TYR A 407 28.13 -8.55 -10.16
CA TYR A 407 28.61 -9.75 -10.85
C TYR A 407 30.03 -10.13 -10.43
N LYS A 408 30.95 -9.16 -10.30
CA LYS A 408 32.30 -9.41 -9.76
C LYS A 408 32.24 -10.01 -8.35
N ARG A 409 31.29 -9.57 -7.53
CA ARG A 409 31.09 -10.14 -6.20
C ARG A 409 30.60 -11.59 -6.30
N ASP A 410 29.56 -11.87 -7.07
CA ASP A 410 29.05 -13.23 -7.30
C ASP A 410 30.15 -14.18 -7.78
N SER A 411 30.91 -13.81 -8.82
CA SER A 411 32.01 -14.64 -9.34
C SER A 411 33.14 -14.87 -8.31
N SER A 412 33.30 -14.00 -7.31
CA SER A 412 34.29 -14.17 -6.23
C SER A 412 33.82 -15.10 -5.11
N MET A 413 32.53 -15.44 -5.06
CA MET A 413 31.95 -16.21 -3.97
C MET A 413 32.03 -17.71 -4.26
N LYS A 414 32.27 -18.50 -3.20
CA LYS A 414 32.19 -19.96 -3.28
C LYS A 414 30.74 -20.44 -3.39
N LEU A 415 29.88 -19.88 -2.54
CA LEU A 415 28.45 -20.13 -2.55
C LEU A 415 27.77 -19.22 -3.59
N ARG A 416 27.32 -19.77 -4.71
CA ARG A 416 26.67 -19.02 -5.82
C ARG A 416 25.23 -19.45 -6.13
N VAL A 417 24.68 -20.39 -5.37
CA VAL A 417 23.30 -20.87 -5.53
C VAL A 417 22.53 -20.77 -4.22
N SER A 418 21.27 -20.38 -4.29
CA SER A 418 20.44 -20.09 -3.12
C SER A 418 20.10 -21.33 -2.29
N TYR A 419 19.89 -22.48 -2.94
CA TYR A 419 19.55 -23.75 -2.27
C TYR A 419 20.70 -24.36 -1.46
N GLU A 420 21.93 -23.85 -1.59
CA GLU A 420 23.09 -24.27 -0.79
C GLU A 420 23.36 -23.35 0.41
N ASN A 421 22.62 -22.26 0.57
CA ASN A 421 22.77 -21.39 1.72
C ASN A 421 22.36 -22.14 3.01
N GLU A 422 23.33 -22.37 3.90
CA GLU A 422 23.14 -23.16 5.12
C GLU A 422 22.19 -22.49 6.12
N GLU A 423 22.14 -21.16 6.17
CA GLU A 423 21.15 -20.46 7.00
C GLU A 423 19.73 -20.65 6.44
N ILE A 424 19.57 -20.70 5.12
CA ILE A 424 18.28 -20.98 4.46
C ILE A 424 17.83 -22.41 4.72
N LYS A 425 18.73 -23.39 4.54
CA LYS A 425 18.41 -24.81 4.84
C LYS A 425 17.92 -24.98 6.27
N LYS A 426 18.62 -24.39 7.24
CA LYS A 426 18.23 -24.42 8.65
C LYS A 426 16.90 -23.70 8.92
N LEU A 427 16.67 -22.56 8.29
CA LEU A 427 15.40 -21.84 8.40
C LEU A 427 14.23 -22.71 7.97
N TYR A 428 14.33 -23.40 6.83
CA TYR A 428 13.29 -24.33 6.40
C TYR A 428 13.21 -25.54 7.32
N GLU A 429 14.31 -26.22 7.64
CA GLU A 429 14.30 -27.38 8.53
C GLU A 429 13.64 -27.10 9.89
N GLU A 430 13.93 -25.95 10.49
CA GLU A 430 13.50 -25.64 11.86
C GLU A 430 12.17 -24.89 11.95
N PHE A 431 11.74 -24.21 10.88
CA PHE A 431 10.62 -23.29 10.92
C PHE A 431 9.63 -23.46 9.76
N TYR A 432 10.05 -23.21 8.52
CA TYR A 432 9.13 -23.23 7.36
C TYR A 432 8.89 -24.63 6.77
N GLU A 433 9.52 -25.67 7.32
CA GLU A 433 9.56 -27.05 6.84
C GLU A 433 10.21 -27.22 5.46
N LYS A 434 9.53 -26.76 4.41
CA LYS A 434 9.97 -26.82 3.01
C LYS A 434 9.36 -25.67 2.22
N PRO A 435 9.95 -25.30 1.06
CA PRO A 435 9.30 -24.37 0.14
C PRO A 435 7.87 -24.82 -0.19
N LEU A 436 6.95 -23.87 -0.29
CA LEU A 436 5.52 -24.10 -0.52
C LEU A 436 4.81 -24.96 0.54
N SER A 437 5.35 -25.07 1.76
CA SER A 437 4.59 -25.61 2.90
C SER A 437 3.44 -24.67 3.29
N ASN A 438 2.49 -25.12 4.10
CA ASN A 438 1.38 -24.26 4.54
C ASN A 438 1.88 -23.02 5.27
N LEU A 439 2.84 -23.16 6.19
CA LEU A 439 3.40 -22.02 6.91
C LEU A 439 4.21 -21.11 5.98
N ALA A 440 4.96 -21.67 5.03
CA ALA A 440 5.66 -20.89 4.02
C ALA A 440 4.67 -20.10 3.14
N GLU A 441 3.59 -20.72 2.65
CA GLU A 441 2.53 -20.05 1.89
C GLU A 441 1.90 -18.90 2.70
N GLU A 442 1.54 -19.12 3.98
CA GLU A 442 0.91 -18.11 4.83
C GLU A 442 1.82 -16.90 5.13
N MET A 443 3.12 -17.14 5.26
CA MET A 443 4.10 -16.14 5.72
C MET A 443 4.86 -15.47 4.58
N LEU A 444 5.22 -16.24 3.56
CA LEU A 444 6.16 -15.86 2.50
C LEU A 444 5.47 -15.63 1.14
N HIS A 445 4.18 -15.96 1.00
CA HIS A 445 3.42 -15.72 -0.22
C HIS A 445 2.34 -14.65 -0.02
N THR A 446 1.83 -14.13 -1.13
CA THR A 446 0.85 -13.05 -1.18
C THR A 446 -0.06 -13.21 -2.41
N THR A 447 -1.05 -12.31 -2.50
CA THR A 447 -2.02 -12.23 -3.59
C THR A 447 -2.07 -10.81 -4.13
N TYR A 448 -2.55 -10.66 -5.36
CA TYR A 448 -2.61 -9.38 -6.06
C TYR A 448 -4.07 -8.98 -6.31
N PHE A 449 -4.30 -7.68 -6.51
CA PHE A 449 -5.65 -7.13 -6.64
C PHE A 449 -5.83 -6.37 -7.94
N ASP A 450 -6.99 -6.51 -8.59
CA ASP A 450 -7.34 -5.67 -9.73
C ASP A 450 -7.52 -4.20 -9.29
N ARG A 451 -6.71 -3.32 -9.86
CA ARG A 451 -6.70 -1.86 -9.66
C ARG A 451 -7.02 -1.09 -10.94
N SER A 452 -7.52 -1.74 -11.99
CA SER A 452 -7.90 -1.10 -13.26
C SER A 452 -8.91 0.03 -13.08
N LYS A 453 -9.76 -0.05 -12.05
CA LYS A 453 -10.66 1.04 -11.64
C LYS A 453 -9.94 2.36 -11.30
N ASP A 454 -8.66 2.30 -10.91
CA ASP A 454 -7.85 3.49 -10.63
C ASP A 454 -7.63 4.34 -11.90
N LEU A 455 -7.84 3.80 -13.12
CA LEU A 455 -7.71 4.49 -14.41
C LEU A 455 -8.94 5.31 -14.83
N GLY A 456 -10.09 5.08 -14.17
CA GLY A 456 -11.34 5.76 -14.47
C GLY A 456 -12.01 5.32 -15.79
N GLY A 457 -13.34 5.45 -15.82
CA GLY A 457 -14.18 5.04 -16.94
C GLY A 457 -14.91 3.71 -16.69
N GLU A 458 -16.19 3.68 -17.03
CA GLU A 458 -16.98 2.45 -17.07
C GLU A 458 -16.44 1.53 -18.17
N LYS A 459 -15.81 0.44 -17.75
CA LYS A 459 -15.91 -0.89 -18.38
C LYS A 459 -15.07 -1.89 -17.60
N MET A 460 -15.76 -2.73 -16.84
CA MET A 460 -15.63 -4.17 -17.00
C MET A 460 -16.95 -4.80 -16.57
N SER A 461 -17.40 -5.78 -17.35
CA SER A 461 -18.55 -6.63 -17.04
C SER A 461 -18.50 -7.05 -15.57
N GLU A 462 -19.64 -6.98 -14.87
CA GLU A 462 -19.83 -7.51 -13.52
C GLU A 462 -19.35 -8.97 -13.46
N SER A 463 -18.06 -9.19 -13.19
CA SER A 463 -17.54 -10.50 -12.86
C SER A 463 -18.01 -10.79 -11.45
N VAL A 464 -18.82 -11.83 -11.30
CA VAL A 464 -19.28 -12.26 -9.99
C VAL A 464 -18.06 -12.58 -9.14
N LYS A 465 -17.93 -11.92 -7.99
CA LYS A 465 -16.84 -12.18 -7.05
C LYS A 465 -17.32 -13.14 -5.97
N TYR A 466 -16.44 -13.98 -5.45
CA TYR A 466 -16.73 -14.87 -4.33
C TYR A 466 -15.62 -14.75 -3.30
N ARG A 467 -15.96 -14.58 -2.03
CA ARG A 467 -15.01 -14.51 -0.92
C ARG A 467 -15.00 -15.83 -0.16
N CYS A 468 -13.83 -16.42 0.03
CA CYS A 468 -13.66 -17.53 0.96
C CYS A 468 -13.92 -17.03 2.40
N THR A 469 -14.87 -17.64 3.10
CA THR A 469 -15.23 -17.29 4.48
C THR A 469 -14.18 -17.71 5.51
N VAL A 470 -13.22 -18.55 5.11
CA VAL A 470 -12.16 -19.07 5.98
C VAL A 470 -10.91 -18.18 5.93
N CYS A 471 -10.49 -17.72 4.75
CA CYS A 471 -9.23 -16.98 4.60
C CYS A 471 -9.35 -15.65 3.85
N GLY A 472 -10.55 -15.28 3.41
CA GLY A 472 -10.79 -14.02 2.70
C GLY A 472 -10.35 -13.98 1.24
N TYR A 473 -9.84 -15.08 0.66
CA TYR A 473 -9.46 -15.14 -0.76
C TYR A 473 -10.66 -14.77 -1.65
N ILE A 474 -10.45 -13.83 -2.58
CA ILE A 474 -11.48 -13.40 -3.54
C ILE A 474 -11.23 -14.13 -4.85
N GLN A 475 -12.19 -14.96 -5.26
CA GLN A 475 -12.27 -15.48 -6.62
C GLN A 475 -13.09 -14.52 -7.46
N GLU A 476 -12.54 -14.08 -8.59
CA GLU A 476 -13.29 -13.34 -9.60
C GLU A 476 -13.77 -14.31 -10.68
N GLY A 477 -15.04 -14.26 -11.06
CA GLY A 477 -15.68 -15.22 -11.97
C GLY A 477 -16.45 -16.35 -11.25
N GLU A 478 -17.16 -17.18 -12.02
CA GLU A 478 -17.91 -18.32 -11.47
C GLU A 478 -16.97 -19.35 -10.84
N LEU A 479 -17.44 -20.05 -9.79
CA LEU A 479 -16.70 -21.14 -9.14
C LEU A 479 -16.85 -22.44 -9.98
N PRO A 480 -15.77 -22.99 -10.57
CA PRO A 480 -15.83 -24.28 -11.27
C PRO A 480 -16.28 -25.43 -10.37
N GLU A 481 -16.86 -26.48 -10.94
CA GLU A 481 -17.24 -27.68 -10.19
C GLU A 481 -15.99 -28.34 -9.56
N GLY A 482 -16.02 -28.53 -8.24
CA GLY A 482 -14.86 -29.03 -7.49
C GLY A 482 -13.80 -27.97 -7.15
N PHE A 483 -14.09 -26.67 -7.30
CA PHE A 483 -13.18 -25.60 -6.92
C PHE A 483 -12.79 -25.67 -5.42
N ILE A 484 -11.51 -25.44 -5.14
CA ILE A 484 -10.94 -25.44 -3.81
C ILE A 484 -10.23 -24.10 -3.62
N CYS A 485 -10.44 -23.47 -2.46
CA CYS A 485 -9.76 -22.24 -2.10
C CYS A 485 -8.25 -22.41 -2.25
N PRO A 486 -7.57 -21.61 -3.09
CA PRO A 486 -6.14 -21.77 -3.30
C PRO A 486 -5.32 -21.45 -2.04
N VAL A 487 -5.90 -20.70 -1.09
CA VAL A 487 -5.26 -20.30 0.17
C VAL A 487 -5.50 -21.34 1.26
N CYS A 488 -6.73 -21.50 1.77
CA CYS A 488 -6.99 -22.38 2.93
C CYS A 488 -7.41 -23.81 2.56
N LYS A 489 -7.39 -24.15 1.27
CA LYS A 489 -7.83 -25.45 0.73
C LYS A 489 -9.27 -25.85 1.10
N SER A 490 -10.10 -24.90 1.55
CA SER A 490 -11.51 -25.13 1.83
C SER A 490 -12.31 -25.29 0.53
N PRO A 491 -13.33 -26.16 0.49
CA PRO A 491 -14.13 -26.40 -0.71
C PRO A 491 -14.89 -25.14 -1.16
N ALA A 492 -15.38 -25.14 -2.40
CA ALA A 492 -16.22 -24.08 -2.96
C ALA A 492 -17.42 -23.70 -2.06
N SER A 493 -17.91 -24.60 -1.21
CA SER A 493 -18.97 -24.30 -0.23
C SER A 493 -18.56 -23.29 0.85
N ALA A 494 -17.26 -23.08 1.05
CA ALA A 494 -16.71 -22.04 1.91
C ALA A 494 -16.60 -20.68 1.21
N PHE A 495 -17.17 -20.51 0.02
CA PHE A 495 -17.19 -19.24 -0.71
C PHE A 495 -18.57 -18.59 -0.68
N VAL A 496 -18.60 -17.29 -0.39
CA VAL A 496 -19.81 -16.46 -0.44
C VAL A 496 -19.71 -15.47 -1.59
N LYS A 497 -20.78 -15.36 -2.38
CA LYS A 497 -20.88 -14.41 -3.49
C LYS A 497 -20.80 -12.97 -2.95
N VAL A 498 -19.99 -12.15 -3.59
CA VAL A 498 -19.78 -10.73 -3.32
C VAL A 498 -20.56 -9.98 -4.40
N GLU A 499 -21.69 -9.39 -4.03
CA GLU A 499 -22.51 -8.62 -4.95
C GLU A 499 -22.02 -7.16 -5.01
N GLU A 500 -21.63 -6.71 -6.20
CA GLU A 500 -21.41 -5.30 -6.52
C GLU A 500 -22.69 -4.75 -7.18
N LYS A 501 -23.18 -3.57 -6.77
CA LYS A 501 -24.21 -2.83 -7.51
C LYS A 501 -23.58 -1.59 -8.12
N SER A 502 -23.58 -1.53 -9.46
CA SER A 502 -23.23 -0.38 -10.28
C SER A 502 -24.50 0.42 -10.68
N GLU A 503 -24.33 1.67 -11.12
CA GLU A 503 -25.27 2.80 -10.99
C GLU A 503 -26.43 2.87 -12.01
N VAL A 504 -27.42 3.70 -11.63
CA VAL A 504 -28.37 4.53 -12.40
C VAL A 504 -28.26 4.49 -13.93
N ASP A 505 -29.40 4.24 -14.60
CA ASP A 505 -29.76 4.98 -15.81
C ASP A 505 -31.27 5.24 -15.87
N ASP A 506 -31.58 6.47 -16.26
CA ASP A 506 -32.86 7.16 -16.16
C ASP A 506 -33.61 7.08 -17.50
N LYS A 507 -34.90 6.72 -17.50
CA LYS A 507 -35.95 7.32 -18.36
C LYS A 507 -37.34 6.70 -18.18
N ASP A 508 -38.23 7.62 -17.77
CA ASP A 508 -39.62 7.80 -18.14
C ASP A 508 -40.72 6.77 -17.76
N SER A 509 -41.50 7.24 -16.79
CA SER A 509 -42.96 7.48 -16.88
C SER A 509 -43.90 6.55 -16.13
N ASN A 510 -44.46 7.13 -15.06
CA ASN A 510 -45.79 6.91 -14.48
C ASN A 510 -46.19 5.48 -14.07
N LYS A 511 -46.10 5.22 -12.75
CA LYS A 511 -47.25 4.77 -11.93
C LYS A 511 -46.95 4.84 -10.42
N SER A 512 -47.74 5.70 -9.75
CA SER A 512 -48.29 5.65 -8.39
C SER A 512 -47.73 4.70 -7.31
N GLU A 513 -47.48 5.30 -6.14
CA GLU A 513 -47.72 4.83 -4.77
C GLU A 513 -47.07 3.52 -4.28
N SER A 514 -46.05 3.64 -3.40
CA SER A 514 -46.04 3.15 -2.00
C SER A 514 -44.61 2.93 -1.48
N SER A 515 -44.25 3.59 -0.36
CA SER A 515 -43.22 3.24 0.63
C SER A 515 -41.98 2.43 0.18
N SER A 516 -40.84 3.09 -0.04
CA SER A 516 -39.53 2.42 -0.05
C SER A 516 -38.93 2.43 1.36
N GLU A 517 -39.16 1.35 2.11
CA GLU A 517 -38.39 1.05 3.32
C GLU A 517 -36.91 0.91 2.95
N SER A 518 -36.05 1.75 3.53
CA SER A 518 -34.62 1.44 3.68
C SER A 518 -34.52 0.14 4.49
N SER A 519 -34.37 -0.99 3.81
CA SER A 519 -34.37 -2.29 4.47
C SER A 519 -32.97 -2.57 5.02
N ASN A 520 -32.77 -2.34 6.31
CA ASN A 520 -31.68 -2.96 7.05
C ASN A 520 -31.70 -4.47 6.75
N LYS A 521 -30.71 -4.98 6.02
CA LYS A 521 -30.67 -6.40 5.59
C LYS A 521 -30.48 -7.38 6.75
N TYR A 522 -30.17 -6.86 7.95
CA TYR A 522 -30.03 -7.64 9.17
C TYR A 522 -31.28 -7.61 10.06
N LYS A 523 -32.35 -6.92 9.65
CA LYS A 523 -33.55 -6.68 10.45
C LYS A 523 -34.08 -7.96 11.10
N GLY A 524 -34.25 -7.94 12.42
CA GLY A 524 -34.72 -9.05 13.26
C GLY A 524 -33.67 -10.11 13.60
N THR A 525 -32.43 -10.00 13.14
CA THR A 525 -31.38 -10.97 13.42
C THR A 525 -30.59 -10.62 14.69
N LYS A 526 -29.90 -11.62 15.27
CA LYS A 526 -28.90 -11.35 16.32
C LYS A 526 -27.77 -10.46 15.81
N THR A 527 -27.45 -10.53 14.52
CA THR A 527 -26.41 -9.70 13.91
C THR A 527 -26.80 -8.23 13.89
N GLU A 528 -28.06 -7.88 13.63
CA GLU A 528 -28.53 -6.49 13.76
C GLU A 528 -28.32 -5.97 15.18
N LYS A 529 -28.68 -6.77 16.20
CA LYS A 529 -28.44 -6.39 17.59
C LYS A 529 -26.94 -6.21 17.88
N ASN A 530 -26.10 -7.14 17.43
CA ASN A 530 -24.64 -7.03 17.59
C ASN A 530 -24.08 -5.76 16.91
N LEU A 531 -24.60 -5.39 15.73
CA LEU A 531 -24.20 -4.18 15.01
C LEU A 531 -24.66 -2.91 15.74
N MET A 532 -25.87 -2.92 16.33
CA MET A 532 -26.34 -1.83 17.18
C MET A 532 -25.50 -1.70 18.45
N ASP A 533 -25.16 -2.82 19.10
CA ASP A 533 -24.31 -2.85 20.28
C ASP A 533 -22.89 -2.34 19.96
N ALA A 534 -22.33 -2.75 18.81
CA ALA A 534 -21.04 -2.25 18.33
C ALA A 534 -21.11 -0.74 18.04
N LEU A 535 -22.12 -0.29 17.29
CA LEU A 535 -22.34 1.13 17.01
C LEU A 535 -22.43 1.97 18.29
N ALA A 536 -23.19 1.50 19.28
CA ALA A 536 -23.30 2.16 20.58
C ALA A 536 -21.95 2.18 21.32
N GLY A 537 -21.23 1.06 21.34
CA GLY A 537 -19.91 0.94 21.94
C GLY A 537 -18.91 1.94 21.37
N GLU A 538 -18.80 2.02 20.04
CA GLU A 538 -17.88 2.95 19.37
C GLU A 538 -18.30 4.41 19.56
N SER A 539 -19.60 4.69 19.55
CA SER A 539 -20.12 6.04 19.79
C SER A 539 -19.81 6.53 21.21
N ILE A 540 -19.93 5.64 22.20
CA ILE A 540 -19.53 5.91 23.59
C ILE A 540 -18.01 6.08 23.68
N ALA A 541 -17.23 5.21 23.03
CA ALA A 541 -15.77 5.26 23.06
C ALA A 541 -15.24 6.58 22.48
N ARG A 542 -15.75 7.02 21.32
CA ARG A 542 -15.44 8.32 20.72
C ARG A 542 -15.62 9.47 21.71
N ASN A 543 -16.80 9.57 22.33
CA ASN A 543 -17.13 10.68 23.23
C ASN A 543 -16.29 10.60 24.52
N LYS A 544 -16.17 9.42 25.10
CA LYS A 544 -15.34 9.15 26.28
C LYS A 544 -13.90 9.61 26.06
N TYR A 545 -13.27 9.23 24.95
CA TYR A 545 -11.91 9.64 24.65
C TYR A 545 -11.81 11.15 24.37
N THR A 546 -12.82 11.75 23.74
CA THR A 546 -12.85 13.22 23.58
C THR A 546 -12.87 13.93 24.94
N PHE A 547 -13.67 13.46 25.90
CA PHE A 547 -13.70 14.01 27.27
C PHE A 547 -12.37 13.78 28.01
N PHE A 548 -11.76 12.60 27.85
CA PHE A 548 -10.45 12.32 28.44
C PHE A 548 -9.35 13.21 27.85
N ALA A 549 -9.45 13.54 26.57
CA ALA A 549 -8.57 14.50 25.92
C ALA A 549 -8.66 15.87 26.60
N GLU A 550 -9.87 16.36 26.89
CA GLU A 550 -10.05 17.66 27.59
C GLU A 550 -9.39 17.67 28.97
N VAL A 551 -9.49 16.57 29.74
CA VAL A 551 -8.78 16.44 31.02
C VAL A 551 -7.27 16.49 30.81
N ALA A 552 -6.73 15.68 29.89
CA ALA A 552 -5.29 15.65 29.59
C ALA A 552 -4.77 17.03 29.13
N LYS A 553 -5.57 17.77 28.37
CA LYS A 553 -5.26 19.12 27.92
C LYS A 553 -5.19 20.11 29.09
N ASN A 554 -6.17 20.05 30.00
CA ASN A 554 -6.20 20.91 31.19
C ASN A 554 -5.05 20.63 32.16
N GLU A 555 -4.57 19.38 32.21
CA GLU A 555 -3.40 18.97 33.00
C GLU A 555 -2.05 19.26 32.30
N GLY A 556 -2.07 19.73 31.05
CA GLY A 556 -0.87 20.07 30.27
C GLY A 556 -0.19 18.89 29.58
N TYR A 557 -0.83 17.73 29.50
CA TYR A 557 -0.31 16.55 28.80
C TYR A 557 -0.67 16.56 27.31
N GLU A 558 -0.02 17.43 26.54
CA GLU A 558 -0.34 17.66 25.11
C GLU A 558 -0.29 16.39 24.25
N GLN A 559 0.69 15.51 24.47
CA GLN A 559 0.79 14.26 23.71
C GLN A 559 -0.37 13.30 24.03
N ILE A 560 -0.80 13.23 25.29
CA ILE A 560 -1.90 12.36 25.72
C ILE A 560 -3.23 12.91 25.19
N TYR A 561 -3.41 14.23 25.20
CA TYR A 561 -4.53 14.91 24.56
C TYR A 561 -4.66 14.53 23.08
N GLU A 562 -3.57 14.67 22.30
CA GLU A 562 -3.56 14.33 20.87
C GLU A 562 -3.82 12.84 20.63
N LEU A 563 -3.31 11.96 21.48
CA LEU A 563 -3.58 10.52 21.37
C LEU A 563 -5.05 10.20 21.65
N PHE A 564 -5.66 10.78 22.68
CA PHE A 564 -7.08 10.60 22.95
C PHE A 564 -7.96 11.13 21.80
N LEU A 565 -7.63 12.28 21.22
CA LEU A 565 -8.34 12.80 20.05
C LEU A 565 -8.17 11.92 18.81
N LYS A 566 -6.97 11.39 18.59
CA LYS A 566 -6.72 10.45 17.49
C LYS A 566 -7.57 9.19 17.66
N THR A 567 -7.59 8.60 18.85
CA THR A 567 -8.41 7.41 19.15
C THR A 567 -9.89 7.73 18.99
N ALA A 568 -10.37 8.87 19.49
CA ALA A 568 -11.75 9.32 19.25
C ALA A 568 -12.07 9.44 17.75
N GLY A 569 -11.11 9.89 16.94
CA GLY A 569 -11.20 9.91 15.48
C GLY A 569 -11.37 8.52 14.87
N ASN A 570 -10.64 7.52 15.37
CA ASN A 570 -10.77 6.13 14.92
C ASN A 570 -12.15 5.55 15.26
N GLU A 571 -12.62 5.72 16.50
CA GLU A 571 -13.93 5.18 16.92
C GLU A 571 -15.09 5.86 16.16
N ARG A 572 -14.92 7.12 15.73
CA ARG A 572 -15.87 7.76 14.82
C ARG A 572 -15.96 7.03 13.48
N GLU A 573 -14.83 6.62 12.90
CA GLU A 573 -14.84 5.87 11.64
C GLU A 573 -15.39 4.44 11.84
N HIS A 574 -15.09 3.79 12.96
CA HIS A 574 -15.71 2.49 13.31
C HIS A 574 -17.23 2.60 13.44
N ALA A 575 -17.72 3.59 14.21
CA ALA A 575 -19.15 3.86 14.33
C ALA A 575 -19.79 4.12 12.96
N LYS A 576 -19.11 4.87 12.08
CA LYS A 576 -19.59 5.15 10.72
C LYS A 576 -19.70 3.88 9.86
N LEU A 577 -18.78 2.92 10.00
CA LEU A 577 -18.86 1.63 9.32
C LEU A 577 -20.14 0.89 9.73
N TRP A 578 -20.42 0.79 11.02
CA TRP A 578 -21.62 0.10 11.54
C TRP A 578 -22.91 0.84 11.19
N PHE A 579 -22.91 2.17 11.29
CA PHE A 579 -24.05 3.02 10.93
C PHE A 579 -24.40 2.88 9.44
N LYS A 580 -23.39 2.76 8.56
CA LYS A 580 -23.58 2.47 7.14
C LYS A 580 -24.12 1.05 6.92
N GLU A 581 -23.59 0.07 7.64
CA GLU A 581 -23.97 -1.35 7.49
C GLU A 581 -25.42 -1.62 7.93
N LEU A 582 -25.90 -0.87 8.92
CA LEU A 582 -27.31 -0.85 9.35
C LEU A 582 -28.25 -0.12 8.37
N GLY A 583 -27.71 0.52 7.33
CA GLY A 583 -28.50 1.24 6.32
C GLY A 583 -29.03 2.60 6.79
N TYR A 584 -28.42 3.19 7.82
CA TYR A 584 -28.87 4.46 8.40
C TYR A 584 -28.33 5.71 7.69
N LEU A 585 -27.41 5.58 6.72
CA LEU A 585 -26.93 6.70 5.90
C LEU A 585 -27.74 6.79 4.59
N GLY A 586 -28.54 7.85 4.47
CA GLY A 586 -29.25 8.23 3.25
C GLY A 586 -28.75 9.55 2.65
N ASP A 587 -29.56 10.13 1.76
CA ASP A 587 -29.35 11.49 1.27
C ASP A 587 -29.65 12.55 2.34
N THR A 588 -29.43 13.84 2.06
CA THR A 588 -29.67 14.90 3.05
C THR A 588 -31.11 14.96 3.55
N LYS A 589 -32.11 14.66 2.70
CA LYS A 589 -33.53 14.68 3.10
C LYS A 589 -33.85 13.49 3.99
N GLU A 590 -33.37 12.30 3.62
CA GLU A 590 -33.52 11.07 4.38
C GLU A 590 -32.86 11.20 5.75
N ASN A 591 -31.64 11.72 5.81
CA ASN A 591 -30.90 11.92 7.06
C ASN A 591 -31.59 12.96 7.98
N LEU A 592 -32.14 14.05 7.42
CA LEU A 592 -32.90 15.03 8.21
C LEU A 592 -34.21 14.45 8.73
N LEU A 593 -34.89 13.59 7.97
CA LEU A 593 -36.09 12.90 8.42
C LEU A 593 -35.76 11.90 9.51
N HIS A 594 -34.76 11.05 9.29
CA HIS A 594 -34.28 10.08 10.28
C HIS A 594 -33.83 10.76 11.58
N GLY A 595 -33.11 11.89 11.47
CA GLY A 595 -32.79 12.74 12.62
C GLY A 595 -34.04 13.22 13.34
N ALA A 596 -34.99 13.84 12.64
CA ALA A 596 -36.23 14.33 13.26
C ALA A 596 -37.06 13.22 13.94
N GLU A 597 -37.10 12.02 13.37
CA GLU A 597 -37.82 10.87 13.94
C GLU A 597 -37.12 10.31 15.18
N GLY A 598 -35.78 10.25 15.17
CA GLY A 598 -34.97 9.90 16.34
C GLY A 598 -35.19 10.88 17.48
N GLU A 599 -35.02 12.18 17.22
CA GLU A 599 -35.27 13.24 18.21
C GLU A 599 -36.70 13.17 18.76
N HIS A 600 -37.69 12.94 17.89
CA HIS A 600 -39.08 12.78 18.31
C HIS A 600 -39.25 11.64 19.32
N TYR A 601 -38.71 10.46 19.01
CA TYR A 601 -38.74 9.31 19.91
C TYR A 601 -38.04 9.61 21.24
N GLU A 602 -36.90 10.31 21.21
CA GLU A 602 -36.13 10.64 22.40
C GLU A 602 -36.93 11.49 23.38
N TRP A 603 -37.54 12.60 22.95
CA TRP A 603 -38.30 13.44 23.88
C TRP A 603 -39.73 12.97 24.17
N SER A 604 -40.41 12.29 23.24
CA SER A 604 -41.81 11.90 23.42
C SER A 604 -41.99 10.59 24.19
N ASP A 605 -41.00 9.69 24.13
CA ASP A 605 -41.06 8.38 24.78
C ASP A 605 -39.84 8.14 25.68
N MET A 606 -38.62 8.11 25.12
CA MET A 606 -37.43 7.64 25.84
C MET A 606 -37.13 8.44 27.12
N TYR A 607 -36.90 9.75 27.02
CA TYR A 607 -36.59 10.59 28.17
C TYR A 607 -37.79 10.80 29.09
N ALA A 608 -39.02 10.80 28.55
CA ALA A 608 -40.23 10.88 29.36
C ALA A 608 -40.36 9.65 30.27
N ARG A 609 -40.11 8.46 29.73
CA ARG A 609 -40.10 7.20 30.49
C ARG A 609 -38.92 7.13 31.46
N PHE A 610 -37.72 7.52 31.05
CA PHE A 610 -36.54 7.55 31.93
C PHE A 610 -36.72 8.52 33.11
N ALA A 611 -37.33 9.69 32.90
CA ALA A 611 -37.64 10.62 33.97
C ALA A 611 -38.58 10.00 35.01
N LYS A 612 -39.64 9.33 34.54
CA LYS A 612 -40.60 8.65 35.41
C LYS A 612 -39.97 7.48 36.18
N GLU A 613 -39.19 6.63 35.49
CA GLU A 613 -38.47 5.51 36.11
C GLU A 613 -37.49 6.03 37.18
N ALA A 614 -36.73 7.09 36.88
CA ALA A 614 -35.81 7.72 37.84
C ALA A 614 -36.55 8.33 39.04
N GLU A 615 -37.73 8.93 38.86
CA GLU A 615 -38.56 9.45 39.94
C GLU A 615 -39.11 8.33 40.83
N GLU A 616 -39.58 7.22 40.23
CA GLU A 616 -40.05 6.02 40.95
C GLU A 616 -38.94 5.36 41.78
N GLU A 617 -37.69 5.41 41.30
CA GLU A 617 -36.49 4.92 42.00
C GLU A 617 -35.94 5.92 43.04
N GLY A 618 -36.47 7.15 43.09
CA GLY A 618 -36.07 8.19 44.05
C GLY A 618 -34.90 9.08 43.62
N PHE A 619 -34.52 9.05 42.34
CA PHE A 619 -33.46 9.89 41.73
C PHE A 619 -34.03 11.19 41.14
N PHE A 620 -34.65 12.03 41.97
CA PHE A 620 -35.36 13.24 41.53
C PHE A 620 -34.52 14.22 40.70
N ASP A 621 -33.26 14.47 41.08
CA ASP A 621 -32.36 15.37 40.34
C ASP A 621 -32.05 14.84 38.93
N LEU A 622 -32.03 13.52 38.75
CA LEU A 622 -31.79 12.90 37.45
C LEU A 622 -33.07 12.90 36.60
N ALA A 623 -34.22 12.69 37.24
CA ALA A 623 -35.53 12.82 36.59
C ALA A 623 -35.73 14.22 36.02
N GLU A 624 -35.42 15.27 36.79
CA GLU A 624 -35.48 16.65 36.33
C GLU A 624 -34.54 16.89 35.13
N LYS A 625 -33.31 16.37 35.18
CA LYS A 625 -32.38 16.47 34.04
C LYS A 625 -32.92 15.79 32.78
N PHE A 626 -33.52 14.61 32.87
CA PHE A 626 -34.14 13.96 31.72
C PHE A 626 -35.29 14.79 31.14
N VAL A 627 -36.11 15.43 31.99
CA VAL A 627 -37.17 16.35 31.54
C VAL A 627 -36.60 17.56 30.81
N GLU A 628 -35.52 18.17 31.32
CA GLU A 628 -34.89 19.31 30.67
C GLU A 628 -34.21 18.93 29.34
N VAL A 629 -33.55 17.77 29.26
CA VAL A 629 -32.98 17.26 28.00
C VAL A 629 -34.09 16.99 26.97
N ALA A 630 -35.21 16.39 27.38
CA ALA A 630 -36.35 16.17 26.49
C ALA A 630 -36.87 17.48 25.85
N LYS A 631 -36.88 18.60 26.58
CA LYS A 631 -37.26 19.91 26.02
C LYS A 631 -36.27 20.39 24.95
N ILE A 632 -34.99 20.06 25.08
CA ILE A 632 -33.94 20.40 24.11
C ILE A 632 -34.08 19.56 22.84
N GLU A 633 -34.24 18.24 22.96
CA GLU A 633 -34.40 17.34 21.80
C GLU A 633 -35.64 17.70 20.97
N LYS A 634 -36.72 18.19 21.60
CA LYS A 634 -37.86 18.76 20.87
C LYS A 634 -37.48 19.92 19.93
N SER A 635 -36.56 20.79 20.38
CA SER A 635 -36.02 21.87 19.54
C SER A 635 -35.13 21.34 18.41
N HIS A 636 -34.43 20.22 18.60
CA HIS A 636 -33.70 19.54 17.52
C HIS A 636 -34.65 18.96 16.48
N GLU A 637 -35.75 18.30 16.88
CA GLU A 637 -36.80 17.85 15.97
C GLU A 637 -37.34 19.02 15.12
N ASP A 638 -37.75 20.12 15.78
CA ASP A 638 -38.28 21.31 15.10
C ASP A 638 -37.28 21.86 14.07
N ARG A 639 -35.99 21.89 14.43
CA ARG A 639 -34.89 22.33 13.54
C ARG A 639 -34.79 21.42 12.32
N TYR A 640 -34.70 20.11 12.50
CA TYR A 640 -34.54 19.16 11.39
C TYR A 640 -35.77 19.14 10.48
N ARG A 641 -36.99 19.20 11.04
CA ARG A 641 -38.22 19.31 10.25
C ARG A 641 -38.27 20.59 9.44
N LYS A 642 -37.84 21.73 10.00
CA LYS A 642 -37.78 23.00 9.28
C LYS A 642 -36.74 22.97 8.15
N LEU A 643 -35.56 22.40 8.37
CA LEU A 643 -34.55 22.20 7.33
C LEU A 643 -35.04 21.27 6.22
N LEU A 644 -35.67 20.16 6.58
CA LEU A 644 -36.28 19.22 5.63
C LEU A 644 -37.34 19.92 4.77
N ASN A 645 -38.21 20.72 5.39
CA ASN A 645 -39.21 21.52 4.69
C ASN A 645 -38.56 22.56 3.77
N ASN A 646 -37.47 23.22 4.19
CA ASN A 646 -36.74 24.14 3.33
C ASN A 646 -36.18 23.44 2.09
N ILE A 647 -35.63 22.23 2.23
CA ILE A 647 -35.15 21.45 1.08
C ILE A 647 -36.33 21.06 0.17
N LYS A 648 -37.43 20.54 0.73
CA LYS A 648 -38.63 20.14 -0.03
C LYS A 648 -39.24 21.32 -0.81
N MET A 649 -39.27 22.50 -0.19
CA MET A 649 -39.81 23.72 -0.79
C MET A 649 -38.77 24.50 -1.62
N LYS A 650 -37.55 23.98 -1.79
CA LYS A 650 -36.42 24.68 -2.46
C LYS A 650 -36.06 26.05 -1.85
N LYS A 651 -36.40 26.27 -0.57
CA LYS A 651 -36.15 27.51 0.19
C LYS A 651 -34.78 27.61 0.85
N VAL A 652 -33.87 26.66 0.59
CA VAL A 652 -32.52 26.65 1.18
C VAL A 652 -31.70 27.84 0.65
N PHE A 653 -31.74 28.05 -0.66
CA PHE A 653 -30.97 29.08 -1.37
C PHE A 653 -31.87 30.10 -2.09
N GLU A 654 -33.16 30.13 -1.73
CA GLU A 654 -34.16 31.03 -2.29
C GLU A 654 -35.16 31.43 -1.20
N LYS A 655 -35.51 32.72 -1.11
CA LYS A 655 -36.51 33.26 -0.18
C LYS A 655 -37.59 34.03 -0.95
N SER A 656 -38.76 34.19 -0.33
CA SER A 656 -39.87 34.95 -0.90
C SER A 656 -39.64 36.46 -0.92
N GLU A 657 -38.70 36.95 -0.10
CA GLU A 657 -38.32 38.35 0.04
C GLU A 657 -36.81 38.48 -0.15
N GLU A 658 -36.34 39.68 -0.49
CA GLU A 658 -34.91 39.94 -0.56
C GLU A 658 -34.28 39.73 0.81
N THR A 659 -33.23 38.90 0.83
CA THR A 659 -32.49 38.61 2.05
C THR A 659 -31.00 38.83 1.79
N MET A 660 -30.24 39.04 2.85
CA MET A 660 -28.79 39.11 2.76
C MET A 660 -28.21 37.70 2.84
N TRP A 661 -27.51 37.30 1.78
CA TRP A 661 -26.75 36.06 1.71
C TRP A 661 -25.29 36.34 2.04
N GLU A 662 -24.69 35.45 2.81
CA GLU A 662 -23.30 35.51 3.22
C GLU A 662 -22.56 34.24 2.77
N CYS A 663 -21.41 34.42 2.13
CA CYS A 663 -20.54 33.31 1.77
C CYS A 663 -19.75 32.84 3.00
N LEU A 664 -20.03 31.62 3.46
CA LEU A 664 -19.37 30.94 4.58
C LEU A 664 -17.84 30.82 4.44
N ASN A 665 -17.32 30.87 3.21
CA ASN A 665 -15.88 30.74 2.97
C ASN A 665 -15.11 32.08 3.08
N CYS A 666 -15.71 33.21 2.72
CA CYS A 666 -14.99 34.48 2.61
C CYS A 666 -15.73 35.72 3.14
N GLY A 667 -16.96 35.55 3.64
CA GLY A 667 -17.80 36.65 4.14
C GLY A 667 -18.39 37.54 3.05
N TYR A 668 -18.33 37.16 1.77
CA TYR A 668 -18.95 37.95 0.71
C TYR A 668 -20.46 38.07 0.93
N LEU A 669 -20.96 39.32 0.98
CA LEU A 669 -22.35 39.65 1.20
C LEU A 669 -23.04 40.05 -0.10
N VAL A 670 -24.25 39.56 -0.30
CA VAL A 670 -25.09 39.93 -1.43
C VAL A 670 -26.56 39.92 -1.04
N ILE A 671 -27.29 40.94 -1.48
CA ILE A 671 -28.74 41.02 -1.26
C ILE A 671 -29.44 40.44 -2.49
N GLY A 672 -30.41 39.56 -2.27
CA GLY A 672 -31.28 39.06 -3.32
C GLY A 672 -32.23 37.98 -2.84
N ILE A 673 -33.22 37.66 -3.67
CA ILE A 673 -34.16 36.56 -3.41
C ILE A 673 -33.50 35.17 -3.51
N LYS A 674 -32.34 35.08 -4.18
CA LYS A 674 -31.57 33.83 -4.39
C LYS A 674 -30.11 34.03 -4.01
N ALA A 675 -29.52 32.99 -3.44
CA ALA A 675 -28.07 32.92 -3.28
C ALA A 675 -27.39 32.81 -4.66
N PRO A 676 -26.21 33.40 -4.87
CA PRO A 676 -25.45 33.25 -6.10
C PRO A 676 -25.10 31.78 -6.39
N GLU A 677 -25.10 31.39 -7.66
CA GLU A 677 -24.64 30.04 -8.06
C GLU A 677 -23.16 29.82 -7.73
N VAL A 678 -22.36 30.90 -7.80
CA VAL A 678 -20.93 30.93 -7.46
C VAL A 678 -20.61 32.25 -6.75
N CYS A 679 -19.81 32.19 -5.68
CA CYS A 679 -19.32 33.38 -5.00
C CYS A 679 -18.36 34.16 -5.92
N PRO A 680 -18.61 35.46 -6.20
CA PRO A 680 -17.78 36.24 -7.12
C PRO A 680 -16.39 36.55 -6.58
N VAL A 681 -16.16 36.35 -5.28
CA VAL A 681 -14.87 36.61 -4.62
C VAL A 681 -14.00 35.35 -4.59
N CYS A 682 -14.51 34.24 -4.06
CA CYS A 682 -13.71 33.03 -3.84
C CYS A 682 -14.03 31.87 -4.80
N ASN A 683 -15.01 32.02 -5.69
CA ASN A 683 -15.44 31.00 -6.65
C ASN A 683 -16.01 29.70 -6.06
N TYR A 684 -16.45 29.71 -4.80
CA TYR A 684 -17.14 28.57 -4.18
C TYR A 684 -18.60 28.51 -4.63
N ALA A 685 -19.14 27.28 -4.75
CA ALA A 685 -20.50 27.03 -5.22
C ALA A 685 -21.57 27.52 -4.23
N LYS A 686 -22.82 27.65 -4.72
CA LYS A 686 -24.01 28.08 -3.98
C LYS A 686 -24.19 27.46 -2.60
N GLY A 687 -23.75 26.21 -2.41
CA GLY A 687 -23.81 25.50 -1.13
C GLY A 687 -23.06 26.18 0.02
N PHE A 688 -22.19 27.14 -0.28
CA PHE A 688 -21.45 27.93 0.70
C PHE A 688 -22.15 29.25 1.08
N PHE A 689 -23.37 29.49 0.62
CA PHE A 689 -24.15 30.65 1.04
C PHE A 689 -25.17 30.28 2.11
N GLU A 690 -25.24 31.11 3.14
CA GLU A 690 -26.32 31.10 4.12
C GLU A 690 -27.02 32.46 4.20
N VAL A 691 -28.19 32.49 4.83
CA VAL A 691 -28.82 33.78 5.17
C VAL A 691 -28.07 34.36 6.36
N ARG A 692 -27.54 35.58 6.22
CA ARG A 692 -26.84 36.25 7.31
C ARG A 692 -27.75 36.40 8.52
N ALA A 693 -27.32 35.84 9.65
CA ALA A 693 -27.95 36.07 10.93
C ALA A 693 -27.20 37.22 11.64
N GLU A 694 -27.89 38.31 11.93
CA GLU A 694 -27.36 39.38 12.77
C GLU A 694 -27.88 39.18 14.20
N ASN A 695 -26.97 38.89 15.12
CA ASN A 695 -27.25 38.66 16.53
C ASN A 695 -26.29 39.43 17.47
N TYR A 696 -25.59 40.44 16.94
CA TYR A 696 -24.67 41.32 17.65
C TYR A 696 -25.13 42.78 17.59
#